data_AF-A0A1G2U9F4-F1
#
_entry.id   AF-A0A1G2U9F4-F1
#
_cell.length_a   1.000
_cell.length_b   1.000
_cell.length_c   1.000
_cell.angle_alpha   90.00
_cell.angle_beta   90.00
_cell.angle_gamma   90.00
#
_symmetry.space_group_name_H-M   'P 1'
#
loop_
_entity.id
_entity.type
_entity.pdbx_description
1 polymer ?
#
loop_
_entity_poly.entity_id
_entity_poly.type
_entity_poly.pdbx_seq_one_letter_code
_entity_poly.pdbx_strand_id
1 'polypeptide(L)'
;MHLKSIELSGFKSFAKKSDFEFNTPISAIVGPNGSGKSNVAEAFRFVLGEQSIKSMRGKKGEDLIWNGSNDSLRANRASVKVIFDNSRRMFNIDFPEVSIERVVHRDGVNEYLVNGSQVRLKDVIELLASAHIGASGHHIISQGEADKVVSTNPKDRKAMVEDALGLKLYQYKRIESEKKLEKTFENIAQVEALRREIAPHLKFLEKQVEKLAKTESLRTDLIKISQEYFKREDFYILTSKVALKEERGPIDRALEKLSKESAEAKKVIEFESGLSEARKVRDDLTRELGKIEGLIMAEEKSVASEESKVVSLKDVEKLYQEISLFSEITKIFERVKTFIQERRGIVEARRPQIGELKTRKSEIEAELKIAREKEDEITKAEKAVFRIMSEEQGLVSRLNLLKAREEKIALEEAEFKRELEEVGYLAGAEALRFQVFALSEEEMTSEPRVKQEERKRMLERNKLRLEDSNTAGGEELKKEHAETSERDAFLARELLDLEQSAESLKSLIKDLEERLATEFETGIEKINKEFNTLFNKMFGGGEARLILVKTESLVEEGEKVEKVKEVEEGLEIKVSLPRKKVKSLMMLSGGERALTSIALIFAISQVNPPPFIILDETDAALDEANSKKYGDLVEELSKKSQLILITHNRETMSRAGIIYGVTMAGNGVSKLLSISFDEAVEVAK
;
A
#
# COMPACT_ATOMS: atom_id res chain seq x y z
N MET A 1 35.33 42.68 29.00
CA MET A 1 34.00 42.97 29.52
C MET A 1 34.19 43.44 30.94
N HIS A 2 33.62 44.58 31.27
CA HIS A 2 33.66 45.14 32.62
C HIS A 2 32.23 45.41 33.06
N LEU A 3 31.97 45.23 34.35
CA LEU A 3 30.71 45.64 34.94
C LEU A 3 30.74 47.17 35.05
N LYS A 4 29.80 47.85 34.41
CA LYS A 4 29.72 49.33 34.46
C LYS A 4 28.97 49.79 35.68
N SER A 5 27.76 49.28 35.90
CA SER A 5 26.95 49.70 37.03
C SER A 5 25.89 48.67 37.44
N ILE A 6 25.38 48.84 38.66
CA ILE A 6 24.16 48.18 39.14
C ILE A 6 23.18 49.23 39.70
N GLU A 7 21.95 49.19 39.20
CA GLU A 7 20.85 50.02 39.65
C GLU A 7 19.87 49.17 40.46
N LEU A 8 19.57 49.61 41.69
CA LEU A 8 18.60 48.97 42.59
C LEU A 8 17.43 49.92 42.83
N SER A 9 16.20 49.43 42.70
CA SER A 9 14.99 50.23 42.97
C SER A 9 13.93 49.39 43.65
N GLY A 10 13.52 49.78 44.86
CA GLY A 10 12.51 49.08 45.64
C GLY A 10 12.98 47.69 46.13
N PHE A 11 14.28 47.37 46.02
CA PHE A 11 14.84 46.07 46.38
C PHE A 11 15.32 46.07 47.83
N LYS A 12 14.71 45.24 48.67
CA LYS A 12 14.96 45.17 50.12
C LYS A 12 15.07 46.58 50.72
N SER A 13 16.18 46.91 51.39
CA SER A 13 16.40 48.20 52.06
C SER A 13 16.59 49.40 51.11
N PHE A 14 16.76 49.17 49.80
CA PHE A 14 16.91 50.22 48.79
C PHE A 14 15.55 50.68 48.26
N ALA A 15 14.80 51.41 49.08
CA ALA A 15 13.45 51.88 48.76
C ALA A 15 13.42 52.85 47.56
N LYS A 16 14.45 53.69 47.40
CA LYS A 16 14.63 54.62 46.28
C LYS A 16 15.71 54.10 45.33
N LYS A 17 15.69 54.58 44.08
CA LYS A 17 16.72 54.27 43.09
C LYS A 17 18.11 54.59 43.65
N SER A 18 18.98 53.59 43.66
CA SER A 18 20.39 53.68 44.07
C SER A 18 21.25 53.09 42.96
N ASP A 19 22.31 53.79 42.58
CA ASP A 19 23.17 53.42 41.45
C ASP A 19 24.63 53.31 41.93
N PHE A 20 25.27 52.20 41.62
CA PHE A 20 26.68 51.96 41.94
C PHE A 20 27.46 51.84 40.65
N GLU A 21 28.47 52.70 40.45
CA GLU A 21 29.32 52.69 39.27
C GLU A 21 30.68 52.01 39.56
N PHE A 22 31.04 50.99 38.79
CA PHE A 22 32.27 50.24 39.03
C PHE A 22 33.33 50.62 38.00
N ASN A 23 33.99 51.77 38.22
CA ASN A 23 34.98 52.32 37.30
C ASN A 23 36.44 51.94 37.66
N THR A 24 36.64 51.22 38.77
CA THR A 24 37.95 50.78 39.25
C THR A 24 38.08 49.25 39.25
N PRO A 25 39.31 48.70 39.21
CA PRO A 25 39.54 47.26 39.34
C PRO A 25 39.05 46.67 40.66
N ILE A 26 39.10 47.47 41.74
CA ILE A 26 38.64 47.10 43.08
C ILE A 26 37.72 48.20 43.60
N SER A 27 36.47 47.84 43.88
CA SER A 27 35.47 48.69 44.54
C SER A 27 35.10 48.09 45.88
N ALA A 28 35.07 48.89 46.94
CA ALA A 28 34.63 48.44 48.26
C ALA A 28 33.25 49.04 48.61
N ILE A 29 32.40 48.24 49.25
CA ILE A 29 31.11 48.62 49.80
C ILE A 29 31.19 48.45 51.32
N VAL A 30 31.07 49.56 52.04
CA VAL A 30 31.35 49.64 53.48
C VAL A 30 30.18 50.27 54.21
N GLY A 31 30.16 50.16 55.54
CA GLY A 31 29.08 50.73 56.36
C GLY A 31 28.78 49.91 57.62
N PRO A 32 27.95 50.44 58.54
CA PRO A 32 27.63 49.77 59.79
C PRO A 32 26.81 48.48 59.57
N ASN A 33 26.75 47.62 60.60
CA ASN A 33 25.95 46.41 60.55
C ASN A 33 24.46 46.76 60.40
N GLY A 34 23.75 45.99 59.57
CA GLY A 34 22.34 46.26 59.26
C GLY A 34 22.09 47.39 58.25
N SER A 35 23.12 48.05 57.71
CA SER A 35 22.92 49.17 56.76
C SER A 35 22.43 48.75 55.37
N GLY A 36 22.46 47.45 55.06
CA GLY A 36 22.03 46.90 53.76
C GLY A 36 23.16 46.57 52.80
N LYS A 37 24.42 46.54 53.24
CA LYS A 37 25.60 46.21 52.38
C LYS A 37 25.43 44.87 51.64
N SER A 38 25.19 43.79 52.36
CA SER A 38 25.02 42.46 51.76
C SER A 38 23.74 42.34 50.91
N ASN A 39 22.78 43.28 51.03
CA ASN A 39 21.65 43.33 50.10
C ASN A 39 22.11 43.68 48.67
N VAL A 40 23.26 44.33 48.50
CA VAL A 40 23.85 44.59 47.18
C VAL A 40 24.35 43.28 46.55
N ALA A 41 25.05 42.42 47.30
CA ALA A 41 25.45 41.09 46.82
C ALA A 41 24.23 40.23 46.44
N GLU A 42 23.14 40.32 47.22
CA GLU A 42 21.89 39.64 46.90
C GLU A 42 21.20 40.21 45.66
N ALA A 43 21.31 41.51 45.40
CA ALA A 43 20.80 42.13 44.17
C ALA A 43 21.51 41.57 42.94
N PHE A 44 22.83 41.38 43.01
CA PHE A 44 23.59 40.69 41.96
C PHE A 44 23.12 39.24 41.78
N ARG A 45 22.91 38.47 42.85
CA ARG A 45 22.36 37.11 42.72
C ARG A 45 20.99 37.11 42.04
N PHE A 46 20.13 38.02 42.47
CA PHE A 46 18.78 38.17 41.95
C PHE A 46 18.77 38.41 40.44
N VAL A 47 19.51 39.39 39.95
CA VAL A 47 19.54 39.74 38.51
C VAL A 47 20.29 38.72 37.65
N LEU A 48 21.27 38.00 38.22
CA LEU A 48 22.02 36.94 37.53
C LEU A 48 21.28 35.59 37.46
N GLY A 49 20.00 35.56 37.84
CA GLY A 49 19.12 34.40 37.61
C GLY A 49 19.02 33.42 38.77
N GLU A 50 19.45 33.77 39.99
CA GLU A 50 19.24 32.94 41.17
C GLU A 50 17.74 32.71 41.43
N GLN A 51 17.35 31.44 41.55
CA GLN A 51 15.96 31.04 41.79
C GLN A 51 15.67 30.79 43.27
N SER A 52 16.69 30.43 44.05
CA SER A 52 16.54 30.10 45.46
C SER A 52 16.33 31.37 46.28
N ILE A 53 15.08 31.64 46.68
CA ILE A 53 14.76 32.78 47.56
C ILE A 53 15.50 32.64 48.92
N LYS A 54 15.76 31.39 49.36
CA LYS A 54 16.51 31.10 50.58
C LYS A 54 17.97 31.56 50.49
N SER A 55 18.63 31.45 49.33
CA SER A 55 20.02 31.92 49.16
C SER A 55 20.11 33.45 49.17
N MET A 56 19.01 34.14 48.85
CA MET A 56 18.84 35.59 48.99
C MET A 56 18.21 35.99 50.34
N ARG A 57 18.35 35.16 51.39
CA ARG A 57 17.85 35.41 52.76
C ARG A 57 16.37 35.86 52.83
N GLY A 58 15.52 35.29 51.97
CA GLY A 58 14.06 35.47 51.99
C GLY A 58 13.31 34.16 52.21
N LYS A 59 11.99 34.25 52.45
CA LYS A 59 11.06 33.11 52.47
C LYS A 59 10.11 33.12 51.27
N LYS A 60 9.69 34.31 50.83
CA LYS A 60 8.80 34.55 49.67
C LYS A 60 9.40 35.58 48.73
N GLY A 61 8.97 35.60 47.48
CA GLY A 61 9.43 36.58 46.49
C GLY A 61 9.15 38.03 46.90
N GLU A 62 8.04 38.25 47.62
CA GLU A 62 7.68 39.53 48.22
C GLU A 62 8.71 40.06 49.22
N ASP A 63 9.50 39.20 49.88
CA ASP A 63 10.51 39.62 50.86
C ASP A 63 11.69 40.35 50.21
N LEU A 64 11.83 40.23 48.89
CA LEU A 64 12.81 40.99 48.11
C LEU A 64 12.35 42.41 47.81
N ILE A 65 11.06 42.71 48.04
CA ILE A 65 10.45 44.01 47.78
C ILE A 65 10.46 44.85 49.06
N TRP A 66 10.78 46.13 48.93
CA TRP A 66 10.72 47.07 50.05
C TRP A 66 9.33 47.05 50.69
N ASN A 67 9.29 46.65 51.96
CA ASN A 67 8.04 46.43 52.68
C ASN A 67 7.49 47.68 53.39
N GLY A 68 8.15 48.83 53.24
CA GLY A 68 7.77 50.08 53.89
C GLY A 68 8.48 50.31 55.23
N SER A 69 8.40 51.55 55.70
CA SER A 69 8.84 51.99 57.02
C SER A 69 7.85 53.05 57.54
N ASN A 70 8.04 53.54 58.76
CA ASN A 70 7.18 54.58 59.33
C ASN A 70 7.09 55.84 58.44
N ASP A 71 8.17 56.17 57.71
CA ASP A 71 8.28 57.39 56.88
C ASP A 71 8.26 57.10 55.36
N SER A 72 8.08 55.85 54.94
CA SER A 72 8.07 55.47 53.52
C SER A 72 7.05 54.39 53.23
N LEU A 73 6.21 54.64 52.22
CA LEU A 73 5.26 53.66 51.71
C LEU A 73 5.98 52.38 51.24
N ARG A 74 5.24 51.28 51.31
CA ARG A 74 5.63 49.99 50.74
C ARG A 74 5.74 50.08 49.21
N ALA A 75 6.72 49.41 48.62
CA ALA A 75 6.82 49.29 47.17
C ALA A 75 5.95 48.14 46.66
N ASN A 76 5.45 48.26 45.42
CA ASN A 76 4.67 47.21 44.75
C ASN A 76 5.53 46.30 43.84
N ARG A 77 6.75 46.76 43.52
CA ARG A 77 7.74 46.02 42.72
C ARG A 77 9.15 46.34 43.22
N ALA A 78 10.07 45.43 42.97
CA ALA A 78 11.50 45.67 43.06
C ALA A 78 12.14 45.38 41.71
N SER A 79 13.07 46.23 41.27
CA SER A 79 13.89 45.97 40.10
C SER A 79 15.37 46.10 40.42
N VAL A 80 16.16 45.24 39.79
CA VAL A 80 17.61 45.31 39.79
C VAL A 80 18.07 45.22 38.35
N LYS A 81 18.86 46.19 37.91
CA LYS A 81 19.40 46.27 36.56
C LYS A 81 20.92 46.35 36.63
N VAL A 82 21.59 45.49 35.88
CA VAL A 82 23.05 45.46 35.74
C VAL A 82 23.42 45.82 34.32
N ILE A 83 24.44 46.67 34.17
CA ILE A 83 24.94 47.12 32.87
C ILE A 83 26.37 46.62 32.68
N PHE A 84 26.61 45.94 31.57
CA PHE A 84 27.91 45.41 31.17
C PHE A 84 28.46 46.14 29.93
N ASP A 85 29.77 46.37 29.92
CA ASP A 85 30.51 46.75 28.72
C ASP A 85 30.78 45.52 27.85
N ASN A 86 30.10 45.43 26.71
CA ASN A 86 30.22 44.36 25.74
C ASN A 86 31.12 44.73 24.54
N SER A 87 32.02 45.72 24.66
CA SER A 87 32.96 46.09 23.59
C SER A 87 33.86 44.95 23.11
N ARG A 88 34.11 43.95 23.98
CA ARG A 88 34.87 42.73 23.64
C ARG A 88 34.00 41.58 23.09
N ARG A 89 32.70 41.81 22.87
CA ARG A 89 31.71 40.83 22.36
C ARG A 89 31.73 39.50 23.12
N MET A 90 31.80 39.58 24.46
CA MET A 90 31.71 38.39 25.33
C MET A 90 30.28 37.85 25.38
N PHE A 91 29.28 38.74 25.32
CA PHE A 91 27.92 38.37 25.04
C PHE A 91 27.72 38.29 23.53
N ASN A 92 27.04 37.24 23.06
CA ASN A 92 26.69 37.03 21.66
C ASN A 92 25.51 37.95 21.22
N ILE A 93 25.67 39.25 21.44
CA ILE A 93 24.68 40.30 21.19
C ILE A 93 25.42 41.46 20.53
N ASP A 94 24.90 41.96 19.39
CA ASP A 94 25.48 43.06 18.61
C ASP A 94 25.21 44.46 19.21
N PHE A 95 25.40 44.59 20.52
CA PHE A 95 25.29 45.86 21.23
C PHE A 95 26.58 46.10 22.04
N PRO A 96 27.11 47.34 22.06
CA PRO A 96 28.31 47.69 22.82
C PRO A 96 28.08 47.66 24.33
N GLU A 97 26.82 47.76 24.75
CA GLU A 97 26.39 47.61 26.14
C GLU A 97 25.26 46.60 26.23
N VAL A 98 25.29 45.79 27.28
CA VAL A 98 24.25 44.80 27.58
C VAL A 98 23.71 45.10 28.97
N SER A 99 22.42 45.44 29.04
CA SER A 99 21.71 45.60 30.32
C SER A 99 20.84 44.39 30.59
N ILE A 100 21.01 43.77 31.75
CA ILE A 100 20.17 42.69 32.24
C ILE A 100 19.38 43.23 33.43
N GLU A 101 18.06 43.15 33.37
CA GLU A 101 17.18 43.60 34.44
C GLU A 101 16.24 42.48 34.86
N ARG A 102 16.03 42.36 36.18
CA ARG A 102 14.99 41.50 36.74
C ARG A 102 14.06 42.34 37.59
N VAL A 103 12.76 42.15 37.40
CA VAL A 103 11.70 42.81 38.15
C VAL A 103 10.89 41.74 38.88
N VAL A 104 10.63 41.93 40.18
CA VAL A 104 9.71 41.09 40.95
C VAL A 104 8.54 41.93 41.44
N HIS A 105 7.35 41.38 41.26
CA HIS A 105 6.09 41.99 41.66
C HIS A 105 5.54 41.30 42.92
N ARG A 106 4.64 41.99 43.63
CA ARG A 106 4.05 41.45 44.87
C ARG A 106 3.19 40.20 44.67
N ASP A 107 2.71 39.96 43.47
CA ASP A 107 2.02 38.72 43.09
C ASP A 107 2.98 37.53 42.89
N GLY A 108 4.30 37.74 43.01
CA GLY A 108 5.35 36.74 42.83
C GLY A 108 5.80 36.59 41.37
N VAL A 109 5.22 37.33 40.43
CA VAL A 109 5.64 37.31 39.02
C VAL A 109 7.02 37.94 38.90
N ASN A 110 7.90 37.25 38.18
CA ASN A 110 9.24 37.71 37.86
C ASN A 110 9.32 38.02 36.36
N GLU A 111 9.73 39.23 36.02
CA GLU A 111 9.99 39.66 34.65
C GLU A 111 11.50 39.78 34.44
N TYR A 112 11.97 39.30 33.30
CA TYR A 112 13.38 39.37 32.91
C TYR A 112 13.49 40.19 31.64
N LEU A 113 14.40 41.16 31.62
CA LEU A 113 14.61 42.05 30.49
C LEU A 113 16.08 42.04 30.10
N VAL A 114 16.35 41.98 28.80
CA VAL A 114 17.67 42.18 28.21
C VAL A 114 17.56 43.35 27.24
N ASN A 115 18.36 44.39 27.45
CA ASN A 115 18.30 45.66 26.70
C ASN A 115 16.88 46.25 26.61
N GLY A 116 16.08 46.09 27.67
CA GLY A 116 14.69 46.56 27.75
C GLY A 116 13.64 45.65 27.08
N SER A 117 14.06 44.58 26.39
CA SER A 117 13.15 43.59 25.81
C SER A 117 12.89 42.45 26.80
N GLN A 118 11.62 42.06 26.97
CA GLN A 118 11.25 40.96 27.87
C GLN A 118 11.66 39.61 27.28
N VAL A 119 12.35 38.79 28.09
CA VAL A 119 12.87 37.47 27.72
C VAL A 119 12.53 36.42 28.77
N ARG A 120 12.79 35.13 28.48
CA ARG A 120 12.64 34.06 29.47
C ARG A 120 13.89 33.97 30.33
N LEU A 121 13.76 33.44 31.55
CA LEU A 121 14.91 33.16 32.41
C LEU A 121 15.94 32.24 31.73
N LYS A 122 15.48 31.28 30.92
CA LYS A 122 16.36 30.38 30.15
C LYS A 122 17.31 31.18 29.25
N ASP A 123 16.77 32.19 28.55
CA ASP A 123 17.54 33.03 27.63
C ASP A 123 18.58 33.86 28.39
N VAL A 124 18.23 34.38 29.57
CA VAL A 124 19.17 35.09 30.47
C VAL A 124 20.29 34.15 30.95
N ILE A 125 19.96 32.93 31.35
CA ILE A 125 20.95 31.94 31.80
C ILE A 125 21.90 31.55 30.65
N GLU A 126 21.38 31.32 29.44
CA GLU A 126 22.19 31.01 28.26
C GLU A 126 23.11 32.18 27.90
N LEU A 127 22.60 33.41 27.95
CA LEU A 127 23.38 34.63 27.72
C LEU A 127 24.50 34.78 28.74
N LEU A 128 24.20 34.63 30.03
CA LEU A 128 25.19 34.72 31.10
C LEU A 128 26.23 33.59 31.00
N ALA A 129 25.81 32.36 30.70
CA ALA A 129 26.70 31.22 30.50
C ALA A 129 27.70 31.46 29.35
N SER A 130 27.28 32.11 28.26
CA SER A 130 28.18 32.44 27.14
C SER A 130 29.33 33.37 27.55
N ALA A 131 29.10 34.22 28.55
CA ALA A 131 30.10 35.13 29.10
C ALA A 131 30.80 34.59 30.36
N HIS A 132 30.65 33.30 30.65
CA HIS A 132 31.16 32.64 31.86
C HIS A 132 30.66 33.27 33.17
N ILE A 133 29.43 33.79 33.14
CA ILE A 133 28.71 34.25 34.33
C ILE A 133 27.65 33.18 34.62
N GLY A 134 27.84 32.33 35.63
CA GLY A 134 27.00 31.14 35.85
C GLY A 134 26.05 31.23 37.05
N ALA A 135 24.95 30.45 37.00
CA ALA A 135 23.96 30.32 38.08
C ALA A 135 24.47 29.55 39.32
N SER A 136 25.62 28.85 39.23
CA SER A 136 26.26 28.13 40.35
C SER A 136 27.12 29.00 41.25
N GLY A 137 27.23 30.31 40.96
CA GLY A 137 27.57 31.29 41.98
C GLY A 137 29.01 31.26 42.49
N HIS A 138 30.01 30.91 41.68
CA HIS A 138 31.42 31.13 42.08
C HIS A 138 31.90 32.56 41.90
N HIS A 139 31.08 33.43 41.30
CA HIS A 139 31.35 34.87 41.19
C HIS A 139 30.93 35.65 42.44
N ILE A 140 30.08 35.09 43.31
CA ILE A 140 29.56 35.80 44.49
C ILE A 140 29.80 34.91 45.71
N ILE A 141 30.85 35.22 46.46
CA ILE A 141 31.22 34.51 47.68
C ILE A 141 30.61 35.26 48.86
N SER A 142 29.54 34.72 49.44
CA SER A 142 28.96 35.30 50.66
C SER A 142 29.60 34.79 51.95
N GLN A 143 29.31 35.52 53.02
CA GLN A 143 29.61 35.13 54.39
C GLN A 143 29.09 33.71 54.68
N GLY A 144 29.97 32.84 55.18
CA GLY A 144 29.68 31.43 55.43
C GLY A 144 29.80 30.51 54.21
N GLU A 145 29.77 31.04 52.97
CA GLU A 145 30.08 30.27 51.76
C GLU A 145 31.57 30.13 51.50
N ALA A 146 32.39 31.01 52.10
CA ALA A 146 33.83 30.86 52.11
C ALA A 146 34.24 29.48 52.65
N ASP A 147 33.57 28.90 53.64
CA ASP A 147 33.89 27.57 54.16
C ASP A 147 33.26 26.41 53.35
N LYS A 148 32.30 26.73 52.48
CA LYS A 148 31.43 25.75 51.82
C LYS A 148 32.23 24.80 50.94
N VAL A 149 33.13 25.30 50.09
CA VAL A 149 33.90 24.49 49.13
C VAL A 149 34.71 23.38 49.80
N VAL A 150 35.28 23.65 50.97
CA VAL A 150 36.02 22.65 51.76
C VAL A 150 35.08 21.69 52.48
N SER A 151 33.90 22.15 52.92
CA SER A 151 32.90 21.31 53.61
C SER A 151 31.98 20.49 52.69
N THR A 152 31.85 20.85 51.42
CA THR A 152 31.03 20.18 50.41
C THR A 152 31.50 18.75 50.15
N ASN A 153 30.58 17.83 49.82
CA ASN A 153 30.95 16.46 49.48
C ASN A 153 31.81 16.41 48.19
N PRO A 154 32.60 15.35 47.97
CA PRO A 154 33.48 15.27 46.80
C PRO A 154 32.76 15.37 45.45
N LYS A 155 31.54 14.84 45.33
CA LYS A 155 30.72 14.87 44.10
C LYS A 155 30.31 16.29 43.73
N ASP A 156 29.71 17.01 44.66
CA ASP A 156 29.29 18.40 44.47
C ASP A 156 30.51 19.30 44.24
N ARG A 157 31.66 18.99 44.87
CA ARG A 157 32.93 19.69 44.58
C ARG A 157 33.40 19.47 43.15
N LYS A 158 33.27 18.25 42.61
CA LYS A 158 33.53 17.96 41.18
C LYS A 158 32.62 18.82 40.30
N ALA A 159 31.31 18.83 40.57
CA ALA A 159 30.35 19.62 39.82
C ALA A 159 30.66 21.13 39.86
N MET A 160 31.11 21.67 41.00
CA MET A 160 31.55 23.07 41.13
C MET A 160 32.76 23.38 40.24
N VAL A 161 33.74 22.48 40.20
CA VAL A 161 34.94 22.64 39.36
C VAL A 161 34.61 22.52 37.87
N GLU A 162 33.77 21.55 37.48
CA GLU A 162 33.30 21.40 36.09
C GLU A 162 32.56 22.64 35.60
N ASP A 163 31.73 23.24 36.46
CA ASP A 163 31.00 24.46 36.13
C ASP A 163 31.95 25.65 35.94
N ALA A 164 32.92 25.81 36.84
CA ALA A 164 33.92 26.87 36.74
C ALA A 164 34.83 26.72 35.51
N LEU A 165 35.10 25.50 35.06
CA LEU A 165 35.81 25.23 33.81
C LEU A 165 34.95 25.48 32.56
N GLY A 166 33.66 25.79 32.72
CA GLY A 166 32.73 26.02 31.60
C GLY A 166 32.23 24.74 30.94
N LEU A 167 32.44 23.57 31.58
CA LEU A 167 32.12 22.27 31.00
C LEU A 167 30.62 21.93 31.06
N LYS A 168 29.86 22.67 31.86
CA LYS A 168 28.43 22.45 32.07
C LYS A 168 27.59 22.57 30.81
N LEU A 169 27.97 23.44 29.87
CA LEU A 169 27.29 23.55 28.59
C LEU A 169 27.45 22.26 27.76
N TYR A 170 28.64 21.68 27.76
CA TYR A 170 28.90 20.42 27.07
C TYR A 170 28.17 19.24 27.73
N GLN A 171 28.10 19.22 29.07
CA GLN A 171 27.29 18.25 29.80
C GLN A 171 25.80 18.36 29.46
N TYR A 172 25.26 19.57 29.40
CA TYR A 172 23.86 19.81 28.99
C TYR A 172 23.61 19.29 27.56
N LYS A 173 24.49 19.64 26.62
CA LYS A 173 24.41 19.17 25.23
C LYS A 173 24.50 17.65 25.14
N ARG A 174 25.33 17.00 25.96
CA ARG A 174 25.43 15.54 26.03
C ARG A 174 24.10 14.92 26.46
N ILE A 175 23.54 15.37 27.59
CA ILE A 175 22.25 14.88 28.12
C ILE A 175 21.11 15.13 27.12
N GLU A 176 21.11 16.28 26.46
CA GLU A 176 20.11 16.58 25.42
C GLU A 176 20.24 15.61 24.22
N SER A 177 21.46 15.34 23.76
CA SER A 177 21.73 14.38 22.69
C SER A 177 21.37 12.95 23.08
N GLU A 178 21.65 12.53 24.32
CA GLU A 178 21.24 11.22 24.86
C GLU A 178 19.72 11.06 24.83
N LYS A 179 18.96 12.08 25.27
CA LYS A 179 17.50 12.07 25.20
C LYS A 179 16.97 12.02 23.76
N LYS A 180 17.61 12.75 22.83
CA LYS A 180 17.24 12.69 21.41
C LYS A 180 17.51 11.30 20.83
N LEU A 181 18.62 10.67 21.21
CA LEU A 181 18.98 9.33 20.78
C LEU A 181 17.97 8.29 21.28
N GLU A 182 17.60 8.33 22.56
CA GLU A 182 16.57 7.47 23.15
C GLU A 182 15.24 7.57 22.38
N LYS A 183 14.76 8.81 22.15
CA LYS A 183 13.55 9.06 21.37
C LYS A 183 13.67 8.57 19.92
N THR A 184 14.86 8.64 19.33
CA THR A 184 15.11 8.14 17.97
C THR A 184 14.97 6.62 17.91
N PHE A 185 15.48 5.89 18.92
CA PHE A 185 15.28 4.44 19.03
C PHE A 185 13.81 4.05 19.21
N GLU A 186 13.05 4.80 20.00
CA GLU A 186 11.60 4.59 20.11
C GLU A 186 10.90 4.76 18.75
N ASN A 187 11.25 5.81 18.00
CA ASN A 187 10.70 6.04 16.66
C ASN A 187 11.05 4.91 15.68
N ILE A 188 12.31 4.43 15.68
CA ILE A 188 12.74 3.29 14.85
C ILE A 188 11.89 2.06 15.17
N ALA A 189 11.72 1.73 16.46
CA ALA A 189 10.92 0.58 16.88
C ALA A 189 9.44 0.70 16.43
N GLN A 190 8.87 1.91 16.47
CA GLN A 190 7.52 2.16 15.98
C GLN A 190 7.40 1.97 14.46
N VAL A 191 8.35 2.51 13.69
CA VAL A 191 8.36 2.36 12.22
C VAL A 191 8.54 0.89 11.82
N GLU A 192 9.42 0.15 12.50
CA GLU A 192 9.57 -1.29 12.28
C GLU A 192 8.27 -2.05 12.55
N ALA A 193 7.55 -1.72 13.63
CA ALA A 193 6.28 -2.37 13.96
C ALA A 193 5.24 -2.12 12.88
N LEU A 194 5.11 -0.88 12.38
CA LEU A 194 4.21 -0.53 11.28
C LEU A 194 4.54 -1.30 10.00
N ARG A 195 5.84 -1.44 9.66
CA ARG A 195 6.24 -2.23 8.49
C ARG A 195 5.92 -3.71 8.65
N ARG A 196 6.11 -4.28 9.85
CA ARG A 196 5.73 -5.68 10.14
C ARG A 196 4.21 -5.89 10.03
N GLU A 197 3.42 -4.90 10.38
CA GLU A 197 1.95 -4.93 10.25
C GLU A 197 1.50 -4.86 8.78
N ILE A 198 2.14 -4.02 7.97
CA ILE A 198 1.81 -3.84 6.55
C ILE A 198 2.27 -5.03 5.70
N ALA A 199 3.40 -5.66 6.03
CA ALA A 199 4.00 -6.75 5.26
C ALA A 199 3.04 -7.90 4.84
N PRO A 200 2.23 -8.49 5.74
CA PRO A 200 1.29 -9.55 5.35
C PRO A 200 0.18 -9.04 4.41
N HIS A 201 -0.29 -7.79 4.60
CA HIS A 201 -1.30 -7.19 3.75
C HIS A 201 -0.76 -6.92 2.35
N LEU A 202 0.46 -6.37 2.25
CA LEU A 202 1.14 -6.15 0.98
C LEU A 202 1.32 -7.46 0.20
N LYS A 203 1.78 -8.53 0.86
CA LYS A 203 1.96 -9.85 0.25
C LYS A 203 0.64 -10.48 -0.23
N PHE A 204 -0.46 -10.19 0.46
CA PHE A 204 -1.79 -10.61 0.03
C PHE A 204 -2.21 -9.85 -1.24
N LEU A 205 -2.10 -8.52 -1.23
CA LEU A 205 -2.42 -7.66 -2.36
C LEU A 205 -1.58 -8.02 -3.60
N GLU A 206 -0.28 -8.26 -3.44
CA GLU A 206 0.64 -8.64 -4.52
C GLU A 206 0.16 -9.92 -5.24
N LYS A 207 -0.23 -10.96 -4.48
CA LYS A 207 -0.79 -12.19 -5.04
C LYS A 207 -2.10 -11.96 -5.78
N GLN A 208 -2.95 -11.07 -5.29
CA GLN A 208 -4.21 -10.78 -5.96
C GLN A 208 -3.99 -9.99 -7.26
N VAL A 209 -3.06 -9.03 -7.27
CA VAL A 209 -2.66 -8.30 -8.48
C VAL A 209 -2.05 -9.26 -9.51
N GLU A 210 -1.21 -10.21 -9.09
CA GLU A 210 -0.66 -11.23 -9.98
C GLU A 210 -1.77 -12.11 -10.60
N LYS A 211 -2.78 -12.48 -9.80
CA LYS A 211 -3.96 -13.21 -10.29
C LYS A 211 -4.74 -12.38 -11.31
N LEU A 212 -4.98 -11.10 -11.05
CA LEU A 212 -5.65 -10.19 -11.98
C LEU A 212 -4.88 -10.04 -13.29
N ALA A 213 -3.55 -9.88 -13.24
CA ALA A 213 -2.72 -9.79 -14.44
C ALA A 213 -2.82 -11.08 -15.28
N LYS A 214 -2.85 -12.25 -14.64
CA LYS A 214 -3.10 -13.53 -15.33
C LYS A 214 -4.49 -13.56 -15.96
N THR A 215 -5.53 -13.11 -15.26
CA THR A 215 -6.90 -13.04 -15.80
C THR A 215 -7.00 -12.09 -16.99
N GLU A 216 -6.35 -10.92 -16.94
CA GLU A 216 -6.28 -9.99 -18.08
C GLU A 216 -5.60 -10.64 -19.28
N SER A 217 -4.46 -11.32 -19.09
CA SER A 217 -3.77 -12.04 -20.17
C SER A 217 -4.66 -13.12 -20.81
N LEU A 218 -5.36 -13.91 -20.00
CA LEU A 218 -6.32 -14.92 -20.46
C LEU A 218 -7.49 -14.31 -21.23
N ARG A 219 -7.96 -13.11 -20.82
CA ARG A 219 -9.03 -12.38 -21.52
C ARG A 219 -8.56 -11.93 -22.91
N THR A 220 -7.35 -11.38 -23.04
CA THR A 220 -6.78 -11.03 -24.35
C THR A 220 -6.59 -12.25 -25.25
N ASP A 221 -6.12 -13.38 -24.70
CA ASP A 221 -5.99 -14.63 -25.46
C ASP A 221 -7.37 -15.14 -25.92
N LEU A 222 -8.39 -15.07 -25.06
CA LEU A 222 -9.77 -15.42 -25.41
C LEU A 222 -10.33 -14.53 -26.52
N ILE A 223 -10.09 -13.21 -26.48
CA ILE A 223 -10.50 -12.28 -27.54
C ILE A 223 -9.86 -12.67 -28.87
N LYS A 224 -8.55 -12.95 -28.89
CA LYS A 224 -7.85 -13.30 -30.14
C LYS A 224 -8.35 -14.61 -30.73
N ILE A 225 -8.47 -15.65 -29.90
CA ILE A 225 -8.94 -16.98 -30.34
C ILE A 225 -10.40 -16.91 -30.81
N SER A 226 -11.25 -16.18 -30.10
CA SER A 226 -12.67 -16.04 -30.47
C SER A 226 -12.86 -15.29 -31.78
N GLN A 227 -12.10 -14.22 -32.03
CA GLN A 227 -12.16 -13.50 -33.31
C GLN A 227 -11.78 -14.42 -34.49
N GLU A 228 -10.71 -15.20 -34.35
CA GLU A 228 -10.29 -16.15 -35.39
C GLU A 228 -11.32 -17.27 -35.60
N TYR A 229 -11.82 -17.85 -34.50
CA TYR A 229 -12.82 -18.92 -34.51
C TYR A 229 -14.11 -18.46 -35.18
N PHE A 230 -14.69 -17.34 -34.73
CA PHE A 230 -15.98 -16.86 -35.21
C PHE A 230 -15.93 -16.41 -36.67
N LYS A 231 -14.83 -15.79 -37.11
CA LYS A 231 -14.68 -15.40 -38.52
C LYS A 231 -14.73 -16.60 -39.46
N ARG A 232 -14.09 -17.71 -39.06
CA ARG A 232 -14.08 -18.96 -39.84
C ARG A 232 -15.41 -19.70 -39.78
N GLU A 233 -16.04 -19.75 -38.61
CA GLU A 233 -17.31 -20.43 -38.44
C GLU A 233 -18.44 -19.72 -39.21
N ASP A 234 -18.47 -18.38 -39.16
CA ASP A 234 -19.40 -17.56 -39.94
C ASP A 234 -19.23 -17.80 -41.44
N PHE A 235 -18.00 -17.76 -41.94
CA PHE A 235 -17.69 -18.03 -43.34
C PHE A 235 -18.12 -19.45 -43.77
N TYR A 236 -17.87 -20.45 -42.93
CA TYR A 236 -18.28 -21.82 -43.21
C TYR A 236 -19.81 -21.99 -43.27
N ILE A 237 -20.54 -21.38 -42.31
CA ILE A 237 -22.01 -21.44 -42.28
C ILE A 237 -22.58 -20.73 -43.51
N LEU A 238 -22.06 -19.55 -43.85
CA LEU A 238 -22.46 -18.79 -45.04
C LEU A 238 -22.22 -19.60 -46.33
N THR A 239 -21.02 -20.13 -46.54
CA THR A 239 -20.68 -20.91 -47.74
C THR A 239 -21.48 -22.21 -47.83
N SER A 240 -21.70 -22.90 -46.70
CA SER A 240 -22.52 -24.12 -46.64
C SER A 240 -23.99 -23.85 -46.97
N LYS A 241 -24.57 -22.73 -46.50
CA LYS A 241 -25.93 -22.31 -46.85
C LYS A 241 -26.06 -21.97 -48.33
N VAL A 242 -25.08 -21.25 -48.89
CA VAL A 242 -25.06 -20.91 -50.33
C VAL A 242 -25.00 -22.19 -51.16
N ALA A 243 -24.06 -23.10 -50.86
CA ALA A 243 -23.93 -24.38 -51.57
C ALA A 243 -25.21 -25.22 -51.46
N LEU A 244 -25.83 -25.30 -50.28
CA LEU A 244 -27.07 -26.04 -50.09
C LEU A 244 -28.23 -25.45 -50.91
N LYS A 245 -28.32 -24.12 -50.99
CA LYS A 245 -29.33 -23.43 -51.80
C LYS A 245 -29.13 -23.69 -53.29
N GLU A 246 -27.88 -23.70 -53.76
CA GLU A 246 -27.51 -24.04 -55.14
C GLU A 246 -27.80 -25.50 -55.49
N GLU A 247 -27.54 -26.44 -54.59
CA GLU A 247 -27.86 -27.87 -54.78
C GLU A 247 -29.37 -28.14 -54.78
N ARG A 248 -30.13 -27.42 -53.93
CA ARG A 248 -31.57 -27.63 -53.74
C ARG A 248 -32.43 -27.03 -54.86
N GLY A 249 -32.09 -25.86 -55.36
CA GLY A 249 -32.89 -25.16 -56.38
C GLY A 249 -33.17 -25.95 -57.67
N PRO A 250 -32.22 -26.72 -58.23
CA PRO A 250 -32.46 -27.62 -59.36
C PRO A 250 -33.36 -28.80 -59.01
N ILE A 251 -33.21 -29.39 -57.82
CA ILE A 251 -33.97 -30.56 -57.36
C ILE A 251 -35.43 -30.18 -57.10
N ASP A 252 -35.68 -29.04 -56.44
CA ASP A 252 -37.04 -28.54 -56.19
C ASP A 252 -37.77 -28.29 -57.52
N ARG A 253 -37.09 -27.69 -58.51
CA ARG A 253 -37.66 -27.49 -59.86
C ARG A 253 -37.93 -28.80 -60.59
N ALA A 254 -37.03 -29.78 -60.47
CA ALA A 254 -37.22 -31.10 -61.08
C ALA A 254 -38.37 -31.88 -60.45
N LEU A 255 -38.51 -31.83 -59.11
CA LEU A 255 -39.63 -32.42 -58.37
C LEU A 255 -40.96 -31.74 -58.70
N GLU A 256 -40.99 -30.41 -58.83
CA GLU A 256 -42.22 -29.72 -59.21
C GLU A 256 -42.69 -30.11 -60.63
N LYS A 257 -41.75 -30.33 -61.56
CA LYS A 257 -42.05 -30.81 -62.90
C LYS A 257 -42.52 -32.28 -62.89
N LEU A 258 -41.77 -33.16 -62.25
CA LEU A 258 -42.07 -34.59 -62.18
C LEU A 258 -43.34 -34.89 -61.36
N SER A 259 -43.65 -34.10 -60.33
CA SER A 259 -44.91 -34.26 -59.58
C SER A 259 -46.14 -33.85 -60.41
N LYS A 260 -46.03 -32.84 -61.28
CA LYS A 260 -47.08 -32.51 -62.26
C LYS A 260 -47.26 -33.64 -63.28
N GLU A 261 -46.16 -34.16 -63.83
CA GLU A 261 -46.18 -35.30 -64.75
C GLU A 261 -46.69 -36.60 -64.08
N SER A 262 -46.33 -36.84 -62.82
CA SER A 262 -46.78 -37.97 -61.97
C SER A 262 -48.26 -37.83 -61.61
N ALA A 263 -48.78 -36.62 -61.38
CA ALA A 263 -50.21 -36.39 -61.13
C ALA A 263 -51.05 -36.62 -62.39
N GLU A 264 -50.55 -36.25 -63.57
CA GLU A 264 -51.16 -36.59 -64.86
C GLU A 264 -51.10 -38.10 -65.13
N ALA A 265 -49.96 -38.73 -64.84
CA ALA A 265 -49.76 -40.17 -64.98
C ALA A 265 -50.56 -41.00 -63.96
N LYS A 266 -50.84 -40.48 -62.75
CA LYS A 266 -51.68 -41.15 -61.75
C LYS A 266 -53.14 -41.27 -62.18
N LYS A 267 -53.63 -40.38 -63.05
CA LYS A 267 -54.93 -40.57 -63.72
C LYS A 267 -54.93 -41.78 -64.67
N VAL A 268 -53.75 -42.25 -65.10
CA VAL A 268 -53.56 -43.45 -65.92
C VAL A 268 -53.50 -44.73 -65.07
N ILE A 269 -53.40 -44.63 -63.74
CA ILE A 269 -53.47 -45.82 -62.85
C ILE A 269 -54.90 -46.41 -62.80
N GLU A 270 -55.92 -45.69 -63.28
CA GLU A 270 -57.24 -46.26 -63.58
C GLU A 270 -57.22 -47.35 -64.67
N PHE A 271 -56.10 -47.57 -65.35
CA PHE A 271 -55.93 -48.66 -66.32
C PHE A 271 -55.46 -50.00 -65.73
N GLU A 272 -55.15 -50.14 -64.43
CA GLU A 272 -54.84 -51.47 -63.84
C GLU A 272 -56.06 -52.40 -63.91
N SER A 273 -57.26 -51.87 -63.68
CA SER A 273 -58.53 -52.58 -63.91
C SER A 273 -58.71 -52.89 -65.39
N GLY A 274 -58.41 -51.91 -66.26
CA GLY A 274 -58.47 -52.04 -67.71
C GLY A 274 -57.49 -53.08 -68.29
N LEU A 275 -56.29 -53.24 -67.73
CA LEU A 275 -55.32 -54.25 -68.15
C LEU A 275 -55.75 -55.65 -67.73
N SER A 276 -56.23 -55.80 -66.50
CA SER A 276 -56.78 -57.07 -66.00
C SER A 276 -58.01 -57.50 -66.80
N GLU A 277 -58.88 -56.54 -67.14
CA GLU A 277 -60.06 -56.75 -67.97
C GLU A 277 -59.68 -57.05 -69.42
N ALA A 278 -58.74 -56.30 -70.03
CA ALA A 278 -58.24 -56.57 -71.37
C ALA A 278 -57.57 -57.95 -71.48
N ARG A 279 -56.81 -58.37 -70.46
CA ARG A 279 -56.21 -59.71 -70.39
C ARG A 279 -57.26 -60.80 -70.27
N LYS A 280 -58.28 -60.61 -69.42
CA LYS A 280 -59.40 -61.55 -69.32
C LYS A 280 -60.14 -61.68 -70.64
N VAL A 281 -60.50 -60.55 -71.27
CA VAL A 281 -61.16 -60.53 -72.58
C VAL A 281 -60.32 -61.24 -73.63
N ARG A 282 -59.00 -60.98 -73.68
CA ARG A 282 -58.07 -61.71 -74.57
C ARG A 282 -58.07 -63.21 -74.28
N ASP A 283 -57.95 -63.62 -73.02
CA ASP A 283 -57.89 -65.03 -72.64
C ASP A 283 -59.20 -65.77 -72.92
N ASP A 284 -60.34 -65.12 -72.67
CA ASP A 284 -61.67 -65.62 -72.98
C ASP A 284 -61.87 -65.76 -74.50
N LEU A 285 -61.53 -64.73 -75.29
CA LEU A 285 -61.57 -64.79 -76.75
C LEU A 285 -60.62 -65.85 -77.31
N THR A 286 -59.43 -66.03 -76.73
CA THR A 286 -58.49 -67.09 -77.13
C THR A 286 -59.07 -68.48 -76.86
N ARG A 287 -59.74 -68.63 -75.71
CA ARG A 287 -60.41 -69.88 -75.34
C ARG A 287 -61.64 -70.16 -76.21
N GLU A 288 -62.43 -69.13 -76.55
CA GLU A 288 -63.55 -69.25 -77.49
C GLU A 288 -63.09 -69.58 -78.90
N LEU A 289 -62.01 -68.95 -79.36
CA LEU A 289 -61.39 -69.26 -80.64
C LEU A 289 -60.98 -70.74 -80.69
N GLY A 290 -60.30 -71.23 -79.66
CA GLY A 290 -59.92 -72.65 -79.56
C GLY A 290 -61.12 -73.62 -79.51
N LYS A 291 -62.25 -73.23 -78.88
CA LYS A 291 -63.48 -74.02 -78.90
C LYS A 291 -64.12 -74.05 -80.29
N ILE A 292 -64.20 -72.90 -80.96
CA ILE A 292 -64.78 -72.81 -82.32
C ILE A 292 -63.91 -73.56 -83.32
N GLU A 293 -62.59 -73.46 -83.23
CA GLU A 293 -61.67 -74.26 -84.06
C GLU A 293 -61.86 -75.77 -83.83
N GLY A 294 -62.04 -76.19 -82.57
CA GLY A 294 -62.37 -77.57 -82.23
C GLY A 294 -63.71 -78.04 -82.79
N LEU A 295 -64.75 -77.19 -82.76
CA LEU A 295 -66.07 -77.48 -83.32
C LEU A 295 -66.05 -77.55 -84.85
N ILE A 296 -65.31 -76.65 -85.52
CA ILE A 296 -65.09 -76.69 -86.97
C ILE A 296 -64.39 -78.00 -87.34
N MET A 297 -63.32 -78.37 -86.64
CA MET A 297 -62.62 -79.64 -86.90
C MET A 297 -63.52 -80.87 -86.68
N ALA A 298 -64.37 -80.85 -85.65
CA ALA A 298 -65.28 -81.95 -85.37
C ALA A 298 -66.34 -82.11 -86.48
N GLU A 299 -66.96 -81.03 -86.94
CA GLU A 299 -67.97 -81.10 -88.00
C GLU A 299 -67.38 -81.32 -89.38
N GLU A 300 -66.20 -80.79 -89.70
CA GLU A 300 -65.49 -81.14 -90.93
C GLU A 300 -65.13 -82.65 -90.95
N LYS A 301 -64.76 -83.22 -89.81
CA LYS A 301 -64.48 -84.66 -89.66
C LYS A 301 -65.76 -85.52 -89.72
N SER A 302 -66.87 -85.05 -89.16
CA SER A 302 -68.18 -85.71 -89.26
C SER A 302 -68.70 -85.73 -90.71
N VAL A 303 -68.61 -84.61 -91.42
CA VAL A 303 -69.02 -84.54 -92.85
C VAL A 303 -68.18 -85.49 -93.70
N ALA A 304 -66.86 -85.52 -93.50
CA ALA A 304 -65.96 -86.46 -94.20
C ALA A 304 -66.26 -87.93 -93.88
N SER A 305 -66.68 -88.23 -92.64
CA SER A 305 -67.11 -89.56 -92.20
C SER A 305 -68.45 -90.00 -92.83
N GLU A 306 -69.39 -89.09 -93.04
CA GLU A 306 -70.70 -89.38 -93.63
C GLU A 306 -70.62 -89.57 -95.15
N GLU A 307 -69.76 -88.81 -95.84
CA GLU A 307 -69.50 -88.95 -97.28
C GLU A 307 -68.77 -90.26 -97.65
N SER A 308 -68.04 -90.85 -96.69
CA SER A 308 -67.18 -92.03 -96.92
C SER A 308 -67.78 -93.37 -96.46
N LYS A 309 -69.03 -93.42 -95.99
CA LYS A 309 -69.68 -94.68 -95.56
C LYS A 309 -69.98 -95.57 -96.78
N VAL A 310 -69.11 -96.56 -97.02
CA VAL A 310 -69.39 -97.73 -97.86
C VAL A 310 -70.68 -98.39 -97.34
N VAL A 311 -71.66 -98.59 -98.22
CA VAL A 311 -72.95 -99.17 -97.84
C VAL A 311 -72.73 -100.56 -97.23
N SER A 312 -73.26 -100.79 -96.04
CA SER A 312 -73.14 -102.07 -95.33
C SER A 312 -73.83 -103.18 -96.15
N LEU A 313 -73.16 -104.33 -96.30
CA LEU A 313 -73.69 -105.49 -97.04
C LEU A 313 -75.08 -105.91 -96.51
N LYS A 314 -75.34 -105.73 -95.21
CA LYS A 314 -76.67 -105.97 -94.59
C LYS A 314 -77.76 -105.02 -95.09
N ASP A 315 -77.43 -103.77 -95.38
CA ASP A 315 -78.41 -102.80 -95.88
C ASP A 315 -78.71 -103.05 -97.36
N VAL A 316 -77.70 -103.51 -98.13
CA VAL A 316 -77.87 -103.96 -99.52
C VAL A 316 -78.69 -105.25 -99.58
N GLU A 317 -78.44 -106.20 -98.68
CA GLU A 317 -79.21 -107.46 -98.58
C GLU A 317 -80.67 -107.23 -98.19
N LYS A 318 -80.93 -106.35 -97.22
CA LYS A 318 -82.30 -105.95 -96.87
C LYS A 318 -83.02 -105.31 -98.05
N LEU A 319 -82.34 -104.40 -98.76
CA LEU A 319 -82.91 -103.77 -99.94
C LEU A 319 -83.18 -104.81 -101.04
N TYR A 320 -82.28 -105.77 -101.25
CA TYR A 320 -82.47 -106.85 -102.22
C TYR A 320 -83.64 -107.76 -101.86
N GLN A 321 -83.78 -108.15 -100.59
CA GLN A 321 -84.92 -108.95 -100.11
C GLN A 321 -86.25 -108.22 -100.29
N GLU A 322 -86.30 -106.93 -99.94
CA GLU A 322 -87.49 -106.10 -100.13
C GLU A 322 -87.81 -105.92 -101.63
N ILE A 323 -86.80 -105.69 -102.48
CA ILE A 323 -86.95 -105.56 -103.94
C ILE A 323 -87.46 -106.86 -104.56
N SER A 324 -86.99 -108.03 -104.09
CA SER A 324 -87.39 -109.34 -104.62
C SER A 324 -88.88 -109.67 -104.42
N LEU A 325 -89.55 -108.98 -103.49
CA LEU A 325 -90.98 -109.12 -103.21
C LEU A 325 -91.85 -108.27 -104.15
N PHE A 326 -91.26 -107.37 -104.94
CA PHE A 326 -91.99 -106.53 -105.89
C PHE A 326 -91.90 -107.09 -107.31
N SER A 327 -93.05 -107.35 -107.94
CA SER A 327 -93.14 -107.79 -109.34
C SER A 327 -93.19 -106.64 -110.36
N GLU A 328 -93.25 -105.39 -109.90
CA GLU A 328 -93.34 -104.18 -110.74
C GLU A 328 -92.09 -103.30 -110.58
N ILE A 329 -91.38 -103.03 -111.68
CA ILE A 329 -90.12 -102.25 -111.73
C ILE A 329 -90.27 -100.83 -111.17
N THR A 330 -91.45 -100.21 -111.28
CA THR A 330 -91.71 -98.85 -110.80
C THR A 330 -91.56 -98.73 -109.28
N LYS A 331 -92.04 -99.73 -108.52
CA LYS A 331 -91.93 -99.74 -107.05
C LYS A 331 -90.49 -99.93 -106.57
N ILE A 332 -89.69 -100.68 -107.32
CA ILE A 332 -88.25 -100.85 -107.06
C ILE A 332 -87.53 -99.50 -107.20
N PHE A 333 -87.83 -98.75 -108.26
CA PHE A 333 -87.16 -97.47 -108.53
C PHE A 333 -87.49 -96.40 -107.50
N GLU A 334 -88.75 -96.30 -107.04
CA GLU A 334 -89.14 -95.36 -105.99
C GLU A 334 -88.43 -95.64 -104.66
N ARG A 335 -88.25 -96.92 -104.31
CA ARG A 335 -87.59 -97.32 -103.06
C ARG A 335 -86.08 -97.02 -103.08
N VAL A 336 -85.41 -97.28 -104.21
CA VAL A 336 -84.00 -96.91 -104.39
C VAL A 336 -83.83 -95.38 -104.35
N LYS A 337 -84.77 -94.63 -104.95
CA LYS A 337 -84.73 -93.16 -104.96
C LYS A 337 -84.92 -92.58 -103.55
N THR A 338 -85.85 -93.10 -102.76
CA THR A 338 -86.05 -92.69 -101.36
C THR A 338 -84.83 -93.02 -100.50
N PHE A 339 -84.23 -94.20 -100.66
CA PHE A 339 -83.01 -94.59 -99.95
C PHE A 339 -81.82 -93.64 -100.23
N ILE A 340 -81.66 -93.19 -101.49
CA ILE A 340 -80.62 -92.22 -101.86
C ILE A 340 -80.93 -90.82 -101.32
N GLN A 341 -82.19 -90.39 -101.32
CA GLN A 341 -82.60 -89.06 -100.82
C GLN A 341 -82.43 -88.92 -99.30
N GLU A 342 -82.78 -89.94 -98.52
CA GLU A 342 -82.59 -89.92 -97.06
C GLU A 342 -81.12 -89.75 -96.66
N ARG A 343 -80.19 -90.33 -97.42
CA ARG A 343 -78.74 -90.20 -97.17
C ARG A 343 -78.17 -88.85 -97.59
N ARG A 344 -78.68 -88.23 -98.68
CA ARG A 344 -78.24 -86.89 -99.12
C ARG A 344 -78.67 -85.76 -98.18
N GLY A 345 -79.87 -85.85 -97.59
CA GLY A 345 -80.39 -84.82 -96.69
C GLY A 345 -79.54 -84.60 -95.42
N ILE A 346 -78.82 -85.63 -94.96
CA ILE A 346 -77.96 -85.57 -93.78
C ILE A 346 -76.71 -84.70 -94.02
N VAL A 347 -76.17 -84.70 -95.24
CA VAL A 347 -74.94 -83.94 -95.59
C VAL A 347 -75.24 -82.48 -95.90
N GLU A 348 -76.36 -82.19 -96.59
CA GLU A 348 -76.75 -80.80 -96.92
C GLU A 348 -77.16 -79.98 -95.69
N ALA A 349 -77.69 -80.62 -94.64
CA ALA A 349 -78.05 -79.94 -93.39
C ALA A 349 -76.86 -79.41 -92.58
N ARG A 350 -75.64 -79.98 -92.75
CA ARG A 350 -74.46 -79.66 -91.94
C ARG A 350 -73.51 -78.62 -92.56
N ARG A 351 -73.53 -78.42 -93.89
CA ARG A 351 -72.73 -77.38 -94.57
C ARG A 351 -72.97 -75.94 -94.10
N PRO A 352 -74.21 -75.47 -93.88
CA PRO A 352 -74.43 -74.09 -93.40
C PRO A 352 -73.88 -73.86 -91.98
N GLN A 353 -73.88 -74.88 -91.12
CA GLN A 353 -73.31 -74.79 -89.76
C GLN A 353 -71.80 -74.54 -89.76
N ILE A 354 -71.06 -75.15 -90.70
CA ILE A 354 -69.61 -74.90 -90.86
C ILE A 354 -69.34 -73.46 -91.35
N GLY A 355 -70.20 -72.93 -92.23
CA GLY A 355 -70.11 -71.55 -92.71
C GLY A 355 -70.29 -70.53 -91.59
N GLU A 356 -71.30 -70.74 -90.75
CA GLU A 356 -71.62 -69.88 -89.59
C GLU A 356 -70.49 -69.89 -88.54
N LEU A 357 -69.87 -71.06 -88.29
CA LEU A 357 -68.71 -71.17 -87.41
C LEU A 357 -67.46 -70.46 -87.98
N LYS A 358 -67.25 -70.47 -89.31
CA LYS A 358 -66.13 -69.75 -89.95
C LYS A 358 -66.29 -68.23 -89.91
N THR A 359 -67.50 -67.70 -90.08
CA THR A 359 -67.77 -66.28 -89.87
C THR A 359 -67.53 -65.89 -88.41
N ARG A 360 -67.99 -66.70 -87.45
CA ARG A 360 -67.78 -66.45 -86.03
C ARG A 360 -66.30 -66.49 -85.64
N LYS A 361 -65.50 -67.36 -86.27
CA LYS A 361 -64.04 -67.39 -86.10
C LYS A 361 -63.40 -66.05 -86.53
N SER A 362 -63.76 -65.53 -87.70
CA SER A 362 -63.20 -64.25 -88.20
C SER A 362 -63.56 -63.06 -87.32
N GLU A 363 -64.76 -63.05 -86.72
CA GLU A 363 -65.18 -62.01 -85.77
C GLU A 363 -64.31 -62.04 -84.50
N ILE A 364 -64.11 -63.22 -83.91
CA ILE A 364 -63.28 -63.39 -82.71
C ILE A 364 -61.81 -63.04 -82.99
N GLU A 365 -61.27 -63.36 -84.16
CA GLU A 365 -59.90 -62.99 -84.54
C GLU A 365 -59.71 -61.47 -84.65
N ALA A 366 -60.71 -60.73 -85.16
CA ALA A 366 -60.67 -59.27 -85.22
C ALA A 366 -60.76 -58.63 -83.82
N GLU A 367 -61.65 -59.13 -82.96
CA GLU A 367 -61.77 -58.69 -81.56
C GLU A 367 -60.48 -58.95 -80.77
N LEU A 368 -59.83 -60.10 -81.01
CA LEU A 368 -58.60 -60.48 -80.34
C LEU A 368 -57.40 -59.60 -80.75
N LYS A 369 -57.38 -59.09 -81.98
CA LYS A 369 -56.37 -58.12 -82.43
C LYS A 369 -56.52 -56.77 -81.71
N ILE A 370 -57.76 -56.27 -81.59
CA ILE A 370 -58.07 -55.02 -80.88
C ILE A 370 -57.71 -55.13 -79.39
N ALA A 371 -57.99 -56.29 -78.77
CA ALA A 371 -57.63 -56.55 -77.39
C ALA A 371 -56.10 -56.52 -77.15
N ARG A 372 -55.31 -57.07 -78.08
CA ARG A 372 -53.83 -57.04 -78.01
C ARG A 372 -53.24 -55.63 -78.16
N GLU A 373 -53.75 -54.84 -79.11
CA GLU A 373 -53.29 -53.46 -79.31
C GLU A 373 -53.55 -52.60 -78.06
N LYS A 374 -54.72 -52.77 -77.43
CA LYS A 374 -55.05 -52.12 -76.15
C LYS A 374 -54.13 -52.58 -75.00
N GLU A 375 -53.84 -53.87 -74.90
CA GLU A 375 -52.91 -54.40 -73.88
C GLU A 375 -51.51 -53.78 -74.03
N ASP A 376 -50.98 -53.69 -75.25
CA ASP A 376 -49.65 -53.12 -75.52
C ASP A 376 -49.56 -51.63 -75.21
N GLU A 377 -50.60 -50.84 -75.51
CA GLU A 377 -50.67 -49.42 -75.16
C GLU A 377 -50.68 -49.20 -73.64
N ILE A 378 -51.51 -49.97 -72.92
CA ILE A 378 -51.58 -49.90 -71.45
C ILE A 378 -50.24 -50.30 -70.82
N THR A 379 -49.60 -51.37 -71.32
CA THR A 379 -48.31 -51.84 -70.79
C THR A 379 -47.17 -50.83 -71.01
N LYS A 380 -47.17 -50.10 -72.13
CA LYS A 380 -46.21 -49.00 -72.38
C LYS A 380 -46.43 -47.82 -71.45
N ALA A 381 -47.69 -47.46 -71.20
CA ALA A 381 -48.05 -46.40 -70.26
C ALA A 381 -47.62 -46.74 -68.84
N GLU A 382 -47.91 -47.97 -68.34
CA GLU A 382 -47.48 -48.44 -67.02
C GLU A 382 -45.95 -48.35 -66.82
N LYS A 383 -45.16 -48.78 -67.81
CA LYS A 383 -43.69 -48.68 -67.74
C LYS A 383 -43.20 -47.23 -67.67
N ALA A 384 -43.87 -46.31 -68.38
CA ALA A 384 -43.54 -44.89 -68.33
C ALA A 384 -43.90 -44.28 -66.95
N VAL A 385 -45.07 -44.62 -66.40
CA VAL A 385 -45.48 -44.21 -65.05
C VAL A 385 -44.50 -44.73 -64.00
N PHE A 386 -44.12 -46.01 -64.05
CA PHE A 386 -43.18 -46.60 -63.10
C PHE A 386 -41.80 -45.92 -63.15
N ARG A 387 -41.31 -45.55 -64.34
CA ARG A 387 -40.06 -44.80 -64.47
C ARG A 387 -40.16 -43.41 -63.82
N ILE A 388 -41.23 -42.67 -64.09
CA ILE A 388 -41.47 -41.33 -63.51
C ILE A 388 -41.55 -41.43 -61.98
N MET A 389 -42.27 -42.43 -61.45
CA MET A 389 -42.38 -42.65 -60.00
C MET A 389 -41.03 -43.01 -59.35
N SER A 390 -40.19 -43.81 -60.02
CA SER A 390 -38.85 -44.16 -59.54
C SER A 390 -37.93 -42.93 -59.51
N GLU A 391 -37.96 -42.10 -60.56
CA GLU A 391 -37.22 -40.84 -60.63
C GLU A 391 -37.70 -39.84 -59.55
N GLU A 392 -39.01 -39.71 -59.36
CA GLU A 392 -39.62 -38.91 -58.29
C GLU A 392 -39.16 -39.39 -56.91
N GLN A 393 -39.20 -40.70 -56.64
CA GLN A 393 -38.76 -41.27 -55.37
C GLN A 393 -37.26 -41.08 -55.12
N GLY A 394 -36.43 -41.16 -56.17
CA GLY A 394 -35.00 -40.86 -56.11
C GLY A 394 -34.71 -39.41 -55.76
N LEU A 395 -35.43 -38.47 -56.36
CA LEU A 395 -35.31 -37.04 -56.05
C LEU A 395 -35.84 -36.71 -54.65
N VAL A 396 -36.96 -37.31 -54.21
CA VAL A 396 -37.47 -37.17 -52.84
C VAL A 396 -36.44 -37.65 -51.81
N SER A 397 -35.78 -38.78 -52.08
CA SER A 397 -34.73 -39.30 -51.20
C SER A 397 -33.55 -38.32 -51.11
N ARG A 398 -33.13 -37.74 -52.25
CA ARG A 398 -32.07 -36.72 -52.29
C ARG A 398 -32.48 -35.43 -51.58
N LEU A 399 -33.74 -35.01 -51.70
CA LEU A 399 -34.30 -33.87 -50.99
C LEU A 399 -34.29 -34.09 -49.47
N ASN A 400 -34.62 -35.29 -49.01
CA ASN A 400 -34.56 -35.63 -47.58
C ASN A 400 -33.12 -35.58 -47.04
N LEU A 401 -32.13 -36.01 -47.82
CA LEU A 401 -30.71 -35.85 -47.45
C LEU A 401 -30.31 -34.37 -47.35
N LEU A 402 -30.77 -33.52 -48.28
CA LEU A 402 -30.53 -32.09 -48.23
C LEU A 402 -31.24 -31.42 -47.04
N LYS A 403 -32.46 -31.84 -46.70
CA LYS A 403 -33.17 -31.38 -45.49
C LYS A 403 -32.41 -31.72 -44.21
N ALA A 404 -31.91 -32.95 -44.09
CA ALA A 404 -31.08 -33.33 -42.95
C ALA A 404 -29.79 -32.49 -42.85
N ARG A 405 -29.19 -32.14 -44.00
CA ARG A 405 -28.02 -31.24 -44.06
C ARG A 405 -28.40 -29.80 -43.67
N GLU A 406 -29.57 -29.32 -44.08
CA GLU A 406 -30.11 -28.00 -43.71
C GLU A 406 -30.37 -27.91 -42.19
N GLU A 407 -31.01 -28.92 -41.60
CA GLU A 407 -31.22 -29.01 -40.16
C GLU A 407 -29.89 -29.02 -39.40
N LYS A 408 -28.89 -29.76 -39.89
CA LYS A 408 -27.54 -29.75 -39.30
C LYS A 408 -26.91 -28.36 -39.32
N ILE A 409 -26.96 -27.65 -40.46
CA ILE A 409 -26.40 -26.29 -40.58
C ILE A 409 -27.18 -25.31 -39.69
N ALA A 410 -28.49 -25.47 -39.55
CA ALA A 410 -29.30 -24.64 -38.66
C ALA A 410 -28.92 -24.85 -37.19
N LEU A 411 -28.62 -26.08 -36.78
CA LEU A 411 -28.13 -26.39 -35.44
C LEU A 411 -26.73 -25.79 -35.20
N GLU A 412 -25.82 -25.91 -36.16
CA GLU A 412 -24.48 -25.29 -36.12
C GLU A 412 -24.57 -23.74 -36.00
N GLU A 413 -25.51 -23.11 -36.72
CA GLU A 413 -25.75 -21.66 -36.60
C GLU A 413 -26.32 -21.25 -35.24
N ALA A 414 -27.23 -22.05 -34.68
CA ALA A 414 -27.77 -21.79 -33.35
C ALA A 414 -26.69 -21.91 -32.27
N GLU A 415 -25.82 -22.92 -32.35
CA GLU A 415 -24.65 -23.06 -31.48
C GLU A 415 -23.70 -21.86 -31.62
N PHE A 416 -23.37 -21.47 -32.85
CA PHE A 416 -22.53 -20.30 -33.14
C PHE A 416 -23.07 -19.01 -32.50
N LYS A 417 -24.39 -18.75 -32.63
CA LYS A 417 -25.03 -17.58 -32.00
C LYS A 417 -24.95 -17.63 -30.48
N ARG A 418 -25.17 -18.80 -29.88
CA ARG A 418 -25.05 -18.99 -28.43
C ARG A 418 -23.62 -18.73 -27.95
N GLU A 419 -22.63 -19.26 -28.65
CA GLU A 419 -21.21 -19.05 -28.31
C GLU A 419 -20.80 -17.59 -28.45
N LEU A 420 -21.30 -16.88 -29.47
CA LEU A 420 -21.11 -15.43 -29.61
C LEU A 420 -21.65 -14.67 -28.40
N GLU A 421 -22.87 -14.98 -27.96
CA GLU A 421 -23.48 -14.34 -26.78
C GLU A 421 -22.68 -14.61 -25.50
N GLU A 422 -22.29 -15.88 -25.27
CA GLU A 422 -21.49 -16.29 -24.10
C GLU A 422 -20.13 -15.58 -24.07
N VAL A 423 -19.41 -15.55 -25.20
CA VAL A 423 -18.12 -14.86 -25.30
C VAL A 423 -18.28 -13.35 -25.19
N GLY A 424 -19.35 -12.79 -25.76
CA GLY A 424 -19.67 -11.37 -25.64
C GLY A 424 -19.89 -10.94 -24.18
N TYR A 425 -20.56 -11.78 -23.38
CA TYR A 425 -20.75 -11.55 -21.95
C TYR A 425 -19.44 -11.59 -21.16
N LEU A 426 -18.54 -12.52 -21.48
CA LEU A 426 -17.31 -12.77 -20.72
C LEU A 426 -16.14 -11.87 -21.13
N ALA A 427 -15.91 -11.71 -22.43
CA ALA A 427 -14.77 -10.97 -22.98
C ALA A 427 -15.12 -9.53 -23.38
N GLY A 428 -16.40 -9.22 -23.54
CA GLY A 428 -16.89 -7.89 -23.94
C GLY A 428 -17.00 -7.71 -25.46
N ALA A 429 -17.40 -6.50 -25.88
CA ALA A 429 -17.71 -6.18 -27.27
C ALA A 429 -16.54 -6.36 -28.26
N GLU A 430 -15.29 -6.34 -27.77
CA GLU A 430 -14.10 -6.51 -28.60
C GLU A 430 -13.99 -7.93 -29.18
N ALA A 431 -14.40 -8.95 -28.42
CA ALA A 431 -14.44 -10.33 -28.91
C ALA A 431 -15.47 -10.53 -30.05
N LEU A 432 -16.52 -9.70 -30.09
CA LEU A 432 -17.54 -9.73 -31.13
C LEU A 432 -17.10 -9.05 -32.44
N ARG A 433 -15.96 -8.34 -32.45
CA ARG A 433 -15.43 -7.66 -33.65
C ARG A 433 -14.68 -8.60 -34.61
N PHE A 434 -15.10 -9.85 -34.69
CA PHE A 434 -14.47 -10.87 -35.53
C PHE A 434 -14.53 -10.54 -37.04
N GLN A 435 -15.51 -9.73 -37.49
CA GLN A 435 -15.62 -9.37 -38.90
C GLN A 435 -14.41 -8.59 -39.44
N VAL A 436 -13.76 -7.80 -38.57
CA VAL A 436 -12.58 -6.97 -38.87
C VAL A 436 -11.28 -7.78 -38.76
N PHE A 437 -11.33 -8.99 -38.22
CA PHE A 437 -10.16 -9.85 -38.09
C PHE A 437 -9.63 -10.24 -39.49
N ALA A 438 -8.34 -9.97 -39.71
CA ALA A 438 -7.69 -10.17 -41.00
C ALA A 438 -7.44 -11.66 -41.25
N LEU A 439 -8.31 -12.27 -42.06
CA LEU A 439 -8.20 -13.63 -42.58
C LEU A 439 -8.62 -13.61 -44.06
N SER A 440 -7.78 -14.14 -44.93
CA SER A 440 -8.12 -14.30 -46.35
C SER A 440 -9.04 -15.50 -46.58
N GLU A 441 -9.80 -15.50 -47.68
CA GLU A 441 -10.67 -16.63 -48.04
C GLU A 441 -9.90 -17.93 -48.27
N GLU A 442 -8.67 -17.86 -48.80
CA GLU A 442 -7.78 -19.02 -48.99
C GLU A 442 -7.33 -19.63 -47.65
N GLU A 443 -7.02 -18.79 -46.66
CA GLU A 443 -6.66 -19.24 -45.30
C GLU A 443 -7.85 -19.85 -44.56
N MET A 444 -9.08 -19.43 -44.86
CA MET A 444 -10.29 -19.98 -44.26
C MET A 444 -10.71 -21.31 -44.90
N THR A 445 -10.44 -21.52 -46.18
CA THR A 445 -10.84 -22.73 -46.93
C THR A 445 -9.81 -23.85 -46.92
N SER A 446 -8.52 -23.52 -46.82
CA SER A 446 -7.42 -24.51 -46.87
C SER A 446 -7.26 -25.34 -45.61
N GLU A 447 -7.81 -24.90 -44.47
CA GLU A 447 -7.54 -25.52 -43.18
C GLU A 447 -8.52 -26.67 -42.84
N PRO A 448 -8.03 -27.83 -42.36
CA PRO A 448 -8.89 -28.93 -41.94
C PRO A 448 -9.80 -28.57 -40.77
N ARG A 449 -11.03 -29.11 -40.78
CA ARG A 449 -12.05 -28.95 -39.72
C ARG A 449 -11.52 -29.32 -38.32
N VAL A 450 -10.61 -30.29 -38.23
CA VAL A 450 -10.01 -30.74 -36.96
C VAL A 450 -9.35 -29.59 -36.19
N LYS A 451 -8.65 -28.69 -36.88
CA LYS A 451 -8.02 -27.54 -36.21
C LYS A 451 -9.04 -26.50 -35.73
N GLN A 452 -10.20 -26.41 -36.38
CA GLN A 452 -11.29 -25.56 -35.92
C GLN A 452 -11.94 -26.14 -34.64
N GLU A 453 -12.07 -27.46 -34.55
CA GLU A 453 -12.49 -28.14 -33.31
C GLU A 453 -11.49 -27.95 -32.16
N GLU A 454 -10.18 -28.00 -32.46
CA GLU A 454 -9.14 -27.67 -31.49
C GLU A 454 -9.25 -26.24 -30.97
N ARG A 455 -9.50 -25.26 -31.86
CA ARG A 455 -9.77 -23.87 -31.47
C ARG A 455 -11.01 -23.77 -30.59
N LYS A 456 -12.11 -24.46 -30.94
CA LYS A 456 -13.32 -24.50 -30.12
C LYS A 456 -13.03 -25.02 -28.71
N ARG A 457 -12.26 -26.10 -28.57
CA ARG A 457 -11.82 -26.62 -27.25
C ARG A 457 -10.95 -25.63 -26.48
N MET A 458 -10.03 -24.94 -27.17
CA MET A 458 -9.22 -23.89 -26.54
C MET A 458 -10.08 -22.71 -26.06
N LEU A 459 -11.06 -22.30 -26.86
CA LEU A 459 -12.03 -21.26 -26.52
C LEU A 459 -12.84 -21.67 -25.28
N GLU A 460 -13.42 -22.86 -25.25
CA GLU A 460 -14.15 -23.39 -24.09
C GLU A 460 -13.28 -23.47 -22.83
N ARG A 461 -12.03 -23.93 -22.95
CA ARG A 461 -11.09 -24.00 -21.83
C ARG A 461 -10.78 -22.62 -21.26
N ASN A 462 -10.55 -21.63 -22.12
CA ASN A 462 -10.27 -20.26 -21.69
C ASN A 462 -11.52 -19.59 -21.12
N LYS A 463 -12.71 -19.92 -21.65
CA LYS A 463 -14.01 -19.49 -21.13
C LYS A 463 -14.20 -19.92 -19.67
N LEU A 464 -14.05 -21.22 -19.39
CA LEU A 464 -14.18 -21.79 -18.04
C LEU A 464 -13.19 -21.14 -17.06
N ARG A 465 -11.93 -20.95 -17.48
CA ARG A 465 -10.91 -20.28 -16.64
C ARG A 465 -11.25 -18.83 -16.32
N LEU A 466 -11.91 -18.14 -17.24
CA LEU A 466 -12.32 -16.76 -17.04
C LEU A 466 -13.57 -16.65 -16.15
N GLU A 467 -14.52 -17.59 -16.30
CA GLU A 467 -15.70 -17.71 -15.42
C GLU A 467 -15.28 -17.97 -13.95
N ASP A 468 -14.30 -18.84 -13.72
CA ASP A 468 -13.75 -19.10 -12.39
C ASP A 468 -13.00 -17.89 -11.80
N SER A 469 -12.60 -16.94 -12.66
CA SER A 469 -11.81 -15.77 -12.27
C SER A 469 -12.71 -14.57 -11.95
N ASN A 470 -13.27 -14.54 -10.75
CA ASN A 470 -14.00 -13.36 -10.27
C ASN A 470 -13.07 -12.12 -10.25
N THR A 471 -13.39 -11.13 -11.10
CA THR A 471 -12.54 -9.97 -11.41
C THR A 471 -13.13 -8.64 -10.92
N ALA A 472 -14.21 -8.69 -10.13
CA ALA A 472 -14.80 -7.48 -9.55
C ALA A 472 -13.78 -6.74 -8.66
N GLY A 473 -13.61 -5.43 -8.89
CA GLY A 473 -12.73 -4.57 -8.10
C GLY A 473 -11.25 -4.55 -8.52
N GLY A 474 -10.89 -5.05 -9.70
CA GLY A 474 -9.48 -5.18 -10.10
C GLY A 474 -8.68 -3.88 -10.18
N GLU A 475 -9.28 -2.77 -10.61
CA GLU A 475 -8.61 -1.45 -10.63
C GLU A 475 -8.40 -0.90 -9.22
N GLU A 476 -9.40 -1.03 -8.34
CA GLU A 476 -9.31 -0.60 -6.95
C GLU A 476 -8.21 -1.37 -6.21
N LEU A 477 -8.08 -2.67 -6.48
CA LEU A 477 -7.04 -3.51 -5.92
C LEU A 477 -5.63 -3.15 -6.42
N LYS A 478 -5.48 -2.88 -7.73
CA LYS A 478 -4.21 -2.41 -8.31
C LYS A 478 -3.79 -1.08 -7.67
N LYS A 479 -4.75 -0.18 -7.45
CA LYS A 479 -4.53 1.11 -6.79
C LYS A 479 -4.13 0.93 -5.33
N GLU A 480 -4.86 0.11 -4.57
CA GLU A 480 -4.56 -0.18 -3.16
C GLU A 480 -3.18 -0.83 -2.98
N HIS A 481 -2.81 -1.77 -3.85
CA HIS A 481 -1.47 -2.36 -3.86
C HIS A 481 -0.39 -1.29 -4.12
N ALA A 482 -0.60 -0.41 -5.10
CA ALA A 482 0.35 0.66 -5.42
C ALA A 482 0.53 1.63 -4.25
N GLU A 483 -0.57 2.11 -3.65
CA GLU A 483 -0.54 3.02 -2.50
C GLU A 483 0.13 2.37 -1.27
N THR A 484 -0.18 1.11 -0.99
CA THR A 484 0.41 0.38 0.14
C THR A 484 1.90 0.10 -0.07
N SER A 485 2.30 -0.24 -1.31
CA SER A 485 3.69 -0.46 -1.67
C SER A 485 4.52 0.82 -1.57
N GLU A 486 3.98 1.95 -2.06
CA GLU A 486 4.63 3.26 -1.94
C GLU A 486 4.81 3.66 -0.47
N ARG A 487 3.80 3.38 0.37
CA ARG A 487 3.89 3.61 1.81
C ARG A 487 4.97 2.76 2.48
N ASP A 488 5.10 1.46 2.18
CA ASP A 488 6.20 0.65 2.73
C ASP A 488 7.57 1.16 2.26
N ALA A 489 7.70 1.52 0.98
CA ALA A 489 8.94 2.07 0.44
C ALA A 489 9.31 3.43 1.07
N PHE A 490 8.33 4.25 1.45
CA PHE A 490 8.54 5.46 2.22
C PHE A 490 9.04 5.13 3.64
N LEU A 491 8.36 4.24 4.36
CA LEU A 491 8.75 3.84 5.72
C LEU A 491 10.15 3.19 5.75
N ALA A 492 10.51 2.44 4.70
CA ALA A 492 11.85 1.86 4.57
C ALA A 492 12.96 2.91 4.45
N ARG A 493 12.71 4.01 3.71
CA ARG A 493 13.65 5.13 3.59
C ARG A 493 13.78 5.89 4.89
N GLU A 494 12.65 6.23 5.53
CA GLU A 494 12.65 6.91 6.83
C GLU A 494 13.39 6.11 7.91
N LEU A 495 13.24 4.79 7.91
CA LEU A 495 13.96 3.93 8.85
C LEU A 495 15.48 4.03 8.68
N LEU A 496 15.98 4.00 7.43
CA LEU A 496 17.40 4.17 7.14
C LEU A 496 17.92 5.54 7.57
N ASP A 497 17.14 6.60 7.35
CA ASP A 497 17.51 7.97 7.74
C ASP A 497 17.56 8.12 9.28
N LEU A 498 16.63 7.49 10.00
CA LEU A 498 16.62 7.44 11.46
C LEU A 498 17.82 6.65 12.02
N GLU A 499 18.18 5.51 11.40
CA GLU A 499 19.35 4.72 11.79
C GLU A 499 20.65 5.52 11.63
N GLN A 500 20.83 6.19 10.49
CA GLN A 500 21.98 7.07 10.26
C GLN A 500 22.03 8.25 11.24
N SER A 501 20.87 8.82 11.57
CA SER A 501 20.76 9.89 12.56
C SER A 501 21.14 9.40 13.96
N ALA A 502 20.71 8.20 14.34
CA ALA A 502 21.06 7.58 15.61
C ALA A 502 22.57 7.29 15.71
N GLU A 503 23.20 6.82 14.64
CA GLU A 503 24.64 6.60 14.58
C GLU A 503 25.42 7.91 14.72
N SER A 504 24.98 8.97 14.02
CA SER A 504 25.57 10.31 14.12
C SER A 504 25.43 10.92 15.52
N LEU A 505 24.29 10.70 16.19
CA LEU A 505 24.10 11.14 17.58
C LEU A 505 25.02 10.38 18.54
N LYS A 506 25.20 9.07 18.33
CA LYS A 506 26.15 8.27 19.14
C LYS A 506 27.58 8.74 18.99
N SER A 507 28.04 9.02 17.77
CA SER A 507 29.39 9.55 17.55
C SER A 507 29.56 10.92 18.20
N LEU A 508 28.57 11.80 18.06
CA LEU A 508 28.61 13.13 18.69
C LEU A 508 28.66 13.05 20.22
N ILE A 509 27.89 12.15 20.85
CA ILE A 509 27.92 11.94 22.30
C ILE A 509 29.32 11.50 22.73
N LYS A 510 29.91 10.53 22.02
CA LYS A 510 31.26 10.05 22.29
C LYS A 510 32.31 11.16 22.17
N ASP A 511 32.24 11.96 21.11
CA ASP A 511 33.16 13.08 20.90
C ASP A 511 33.03 14.13 22.02
N LEU A 512 31.80 14.39 22.49
CA LEU A 512 31.56 15.27 23.64
C LEU A 512 32.13 14.71 24.94
N GLU A 513 32.04 13.40 25.18
CA GLU A 513 32.59 12.74 26.37
C GLU A 513 34.12 12.79 26.40
N GLU A 514 34.78 12.46 25.28
CA GLU A 514 36.24 12.51 25.16
C GLU A 514 36.75 13.94 25.37
N ARG A 515 36.05 14.92 24.79
CA ARG A 515 36.38 16.34 24.97
C ARG A 515 36.16 16.81 26.41
N LEU A 516 35.05 16.42 27.04
CA LEU A 516 34.76 16.73 28.44
C LEU A 516 35.85 16.19 29.37
N ALA A 517 36.28 14.95 29.18
CA ALA A 517 37.35 14.34 29.98
C ALA A 517 38.68 15.09 29.80
N THR A 518 39.05 15.39 28.56
CA THR A 518 40.32 16.09 28.24
C THR A 518 40.33 17.51 28.81
N GLU A 519 39.25 18.29 28.62
CA GLU A 519 39.17 19.66 29.13
C GLU A 519 39.10 19.67 30.68
N PHE A 520 38.49 18.66 31.31
CA PHE A 520 38.46 18.52 32.76
C PHE A 520 39.84 18.20 33.36
N GLU A 521 40.56 17.22 32.81
CA GLU A 521 41.91 16.85 33.29
C GLU A 521 42.88 18.02 33.16
N THR A 522 42.94 18.65 31.99
CA THR A 522 43.78 19.83 31.74
C THR A 522 43.36 21.02 32.61
N GLY A 523 42.07 21.15 32.92
CA GLY A 523 41.54 22.13 33.86
C GLY A 523 42.04 21.90 35.28
N ILE A 524 41.99 20.66 35.79
CA ILE A 524 42.47 20.31 37.13
C ILE A 524 43.98 20.55 37.27
N GLU A 525 44.78 20.25 36.26
CA GLU A 525 46.22 20.52 36.30
C GLU A 525 46.52 22.02 36.48
N LYS A 526 45.80 22.86 35.73
CA LYS A 526 45.91 24.33 35.86
C LYS A 526 45.43 24.81 37.22
N ILE A 527 44.29 24.30 37.71
CA ILE A 527 43.75 24.67 39.03
C ILE A 527 44.74 24.27 40.12
N ASN A 528 45.32 23.07 40.06
CA ASN A 528 46.29 22.59 41.04
C ASN A 528 47.57 23.44 41.08
N LYS A 529 48.06 23.89 39.91
CA LYS A 529 49.21 24.78 39.83
C LYS A 529 48.94 26.13 40.51
N GLU A 530 47.81 26.75 40.20
CA GLU A 530 47.41 28.04 40.79
C GLU A 530 47.07 27.88 42.28
N PHE A 531 46.37 26.82 42.66
CA PHE A 531 45.99 26.53 44.04
C PHE A 531 47.22 26.36 44.92
N ASN A 532 48.21 25.60 44.47
CA ASN A 532 49.45 25.43 45.22
C ASN A 532 50.24 26.74 45.34
N THR A 533 50.22 27.58 44.31
CA THR A 533 50.91 28.89 44.31
C THR A 533 50.27 29.86 45.30
N LEU A 534 48.95 30.02 45.23
CA LEU A 534 48.19 30.88 46.15
C LEU A 534 48.24 30.36 47.59
N PHE A 535 48.13 29.04 47.78
CA PHE A 535 48.23 28.42 49.10
C PHE A 535 49.60 28.69 49.76
N ASN A 536 50.69 28.52 49.01
CA ASN A 536 52.04 28.81 49.50
C ASN A 536 52.22 30.27 49.90
N LYS A 537 51.67 31.20 49.12
CA LYS A 537 51.72 32.65 49.40
C LYS A 537 50.95 33.01 50.68
N MET A 538 49.80 32.39 50.92
CA MET A 538 48.98 32.65 52.12
C MET A 538 49.59 32.06 53.40
N PHE A 539 50.11 30.83 53.33
CA PHE A 539 50.63 30.12 54.50
C PHE A 539 52.15 30.22 54.71
N GLY A 540 52.88 30.85 53.77
CA GLY A 540 54.34 30.96 53.81
C GLY A 540 55.06 29.62 53.59
N GLY A 541 54.40 28.71 52.87
CA GLY A 541 54.84 27.33 52.61
C GLY A 541 53.68 26.32 52.64
N GLY A 542 53.96 25.07 52.29
CA GLY A 542 53.00 23.96 52.30
C GLY A 542 52.64 23.47 50.90
N GLU A 543 51.73 22.52 50.81
CA GLU A 543 51.25 22.01 49.51
C GLU A 543 49.74 21.81 49.55
N ALA A 544 49.06 22.21 48.47
CA ALA A 544 47.63 21.99 48.31
C ALA A 544 47.29 21.54 46.89
N ARG A 545 46.46 20.49 46.78
CA ARG A 545 46.01 19.93 45.50
C ARG A 545 44.65 19.26 45.60
N LEU A 546 43.95 19.21 44.48
CA LEU A 546 42.75 18.43 44.21
C LEU A 546 43.13 17.07 43.63
N ILE A 547 42.46 16.03 44.08
CA ILE A 547 42.62 14.65 43.58
C ILE A 547 41.24 14.10 43.21
N LEU A 548 41.15 13.49 42.04
CA LEU A 548 39.98 12.74 41.61
C LEU A 548 39.91 11.41 42.36
N VAL A 549 38.81 11.18 43.06
CA VAL A 549 38.54 9.96 43.83
C VAL A 549 37.27 9.32 43.29
N LYS A 550 37.29 8.01 43.08
CA LYS A 550 36.11 7.22 42.69
C LYS A 550 35.51 6.62 43.96
N THR A 551 34.26 6.93 44.23
CA THR A 551 33.50 6.41 45.36
C THR A 551 32.48 5.41 44.80
N GLU A 552 32.49 4.19 45.31
CA GLU A 552 31.48 3.19 44.96
C GLU A 552 30.30 3.34 45.91
N SER A 553 29.12 3.67 45.38
CA SER A 553 27.87 3.71 46.14
C SER A 553 26.95 2.58 45.68
N LEU A 554 26.36 1.88 46.65
CA LEU A 554 25.30 0.90 46.41
C LEU A 554 23.97 1.64 46.46
N VAL A 555 23.26 1.72 45.34
CA VAL A 555 21.93 2.31 45.26
C VAL A 555 20.89 1.19 45.25
N GLU A 556 19.91 1.27 46.16
CA GLU A 556 18.76 0.37 46.20
C GLU A 556 17.59 1.03 45.45
N GLU A 557 17.28 0.55 44.24
CA GLU A 557 16.08 0.98 43.51
C GLU A 557 14.92 -0.01 43.71
N GLY A 558 13.97 0.35 44.60
CA GLY A 558 12.66 -0.31 44.70
C GLY A 558 12.62 -1.73 45.31
N GLU A 559 11.42 -2.31 45.39
CA GLU A 559 11.12 -3.60 46.06
C GLU A 559 11.70 -4.86 45.38
N LYS A 560 12.59 -4.73 44.39
CA LYS A 560 13.35 -5.85 43.82
C LYS A 560 14.83 -5.49 43.83
N VAL A 561 15.56 -6.09 44.77
CA VAL A 561 16.97 -5.85 45.04
C VAL A 561 17.85 -6.36 43.89
N GLU A 562 18.03 -5.55 42.85
CA GLU A 562 19.23 -5.58 42.02
C GLU A 562 20.14 -4.44 42.46
N LYS A 563 21.26 -4.76 43.11
CA LYS A 563 22.26 -3.77 43.53
C LYS A 563 23.03 -3.31 42.30
N VAL A 564 22.63 -2.19 41.72
CA VAL A 564 23.42 -1.52 40.69
C VAL A 564 24.59 -0.81 41.39
N LYS A 565 25.82 -1.16 40.99
CA LYS A 565 27.02 -0.46 41.45
C LYS A 565 27.15 0.84 40.66
N GLU A 566 26.79 1.97 41.26
CA GLU A 566 27.13 3.27 40.70
C GLU A 566 28.53 3.68 41.16
N VAL A 567 29.42 3.92 40.20
CA VAL A 567 30.75 4.47 40.46
C VAL A 567 30.64 5.98 40.31
N GLU A 568 30.63 6.70 41.42
CA GLU A 568 30.59 8.16 41.42
C GLU A 568 32.01 8.73 41.50
N GLU A 569 32.33 9.68 40.63
CA GLU A 569 33.59 10.40 40.69
C GLU A 569 33.44 11.71 41.47
N GLY A 570 34.40 12.01 42.34
CA GLY A 570 34.42 13.22 43.15
C GLY A 570 35.82 13.80 43.31
N LEU A 571 35.91 15.05 43.78
CA LEU A 571 37.19 15.71 44.06
C LEU A 571 37.46 15.79 45.55
N GLU A 572 38.62 15.32 45.99
CA GLU A 572 39.11 15.47 47.36
C GLU A 572 40.21 16.54 47.44
N ILE A 573 40.18 17.38 48.48
CA ILE A 573 41.21 18.39 48.72
C ILE A 573 42.26 17.80 49.66
N LYS A 574 43.52 17.75 49.22
CA LYS A 574 44.67 17.39 50.05
C LYS A 574 45.53 18.61 50.33
N VAL A 575 45.77 18.87 51.61
CA VAL A 575 46.53 20.02 52.10
C VAL A 575 47.61 19.56 53.09
N SER A 576 48.79 20.14 52.99
CA SER A 576 49.92 19.94 53.89
C SER A 576 50.43 21.31 54.36
N LEU A 577 50.41 21.55 55.68
CA LEU A 577 50.90 22.79 56.28
C LEU A 577 52.36 22.62 56.74
N PRO A 578 53.23 23.64 56.62
CA PRO A 578 54.68 23.54 56.93
C PRO A 578 55.02 23.01 58.33
N ARG A 579 54.14 23.26 59.31
CA ARG A 579 54.35 22.92 60.73
C ARG A 579 53.36 21.89 61.26
N LYS A 580 52.49 21.32 60.42
CA LYS A 580 51.36 20.47 60.87
C LYS A 580 50.99 19.41 59.83
N LYS A 581 51.03 18.14 60.23
CA LYS A 581 50.49 17.03 59.42
C LYS A 581 48.96 17.00 59.55
N VAL A 582 48.26 17.46 58.52
CA VAL A 582 46.79 17.46 58.46
C VAL A 582 46.32 16.16 57.82
N LYS A 583 45.61 15.31 58.59
CA LYS A 583 45.03 14.04 58.07
C LYS A 583 43.62 14.22 57.51
N SER A 584 42.89 15.22 57.99
CA SER A 584 41.53 15.56 57.54
C SER A 584 41.35 17.08 57.58
N LEU A 585 40.57 17.61 56.64
CA LEU A 585 40.21 19.03 56.54
C LEU A 585 39.51 19.54 57.82
N MET A 586 38.91 18.65 58.61
CA MET A 586 38.29 18.97 59.90
C MET A 586 39.32 19.35 61.00
N MET A 587 40.61 19.04 60.81
CA MET A 587 41.68 19.36 61.77
C MET A 587 42.26 20.77 61.59
N LEU A 588 41.82 21.51 60.57
CA LEU A 588 42.21 22.89 60.32
C LEU A 588 41.46 23.86 61.26
N SER A 589 42.11 24.95 61.68
CA SER A 589 41.44 26.02 62.43
C SER A 589 40.39 26.74 61.55
N GLY A 590 39.46 27.48 62.16
CA GLY A 590 38.45 28.24 61.40
C GLY A 590 39.07 29.21 60.38
N GLY A 591 40.13 29.94 60.77
CA GLY A 591 40.87 30.81 59.86
C GLY A 591 41.67 30.03 58.79
N GLU A 592 42.29 28.90 59.13
CA GLU A 592 43.00 28.06 58.16
C GLU A 592 42.06 27.46 57.11
N ARG A 593 40.86 27.03 57.51
CA ARG A 593 39.81 26.55 56.61
C ARG A 593 39.33 27.65 55.67
N ALA A 594 39.00 28.81 56.20
CA ALA A 594 38.55 29.95 55.42
C ALA A 594 39.60 30.32 54.37
N LEU A 595 40.87 30.45 54.75
CA LEU A 595 41.97 30.75 53.84
C LEU A 595 42.22 29.67 52.78
N THR A 596 42.12 28.39 53.16
CA THR A 596 42.27 27.26 52.23
C THR A 596 41.16 27.29 51.17
N SER A 597 39.91 27.49 51.60
CA SER A 597 38.78 27.58 50.68
C SER A 597 38.85 28.79 49.77
N ILE A 598 39.23 29.96 50.31
CA ILE A 598 39.43 31.18 49.54
C ILE A 598 40.52 30.97 48.48
N ALA A 599 41.66 30.37 48.85
CA ALA A 599 42.72 30.04 47.90
C ALA A 599 42.25 29.08 46.81
N LEU A 600 41.39 28.11 47.14
CA LEU A 600 40.82 27.18 46.16
C LEU A 600 39.83 27.88 45.22
N ILE A 601 38.90 28.69 45.73
CA ILE A 601 37.94 29.43 44.90
C ILE A 601 38.67 30.37 43.95
N PHE A 602 39.72 31.01 44.43
CA PHE A 602 40.54 31.89 43.61
C PHE A 602 41.37 31.14 42.58
N ALA A 603 41.93 29.98 42.91
CA ALA A 603 42.61 29.14 41.94
C ALA A 603 41.66 28.67 40.82
N ILE A 604 40.45 28.24 41.20
CA ILE A 604 39.40 27.88 40.25
C ILE A 604 39.05 29.07 39.35
N SER A 605 38.86 30.25 39.94
CA SER A 605 38.53 31.49 39.22
C SER A 605 39.67 31.94 38.30
N GLN A 606 40.93 31.63 38.59
CA GLN A 606 42.08 32.06 37.78
C GLN A 606 42.24 31.27 36.47
N VAL A 607 41.74 30.03 36.41
CA VAL A 607 41.83 29.18 35.21
C VAL A 607 40.84 29.64 34.13
N ASN A 608 39.66 30.11 34.55
CA ASN A 608 38.70 30.76 33.67
C ASN A 608 38.20 32.07 34.33
N PRO A 609 38.95 33.19 34.19
CA PRO A 609 38.72 34.42 34.92
C PRO A 609 37.35 35.02 34.59
N PRO A 610 36.45 35.13 35.58
CA PRO A 610 35.18 35.79 35.35
C PRO A 610 35.40 37.30 35.17
N PRO A 611 34.46 37.97 34.51
CA PRO A 611 34.52 39.43 34.30
C PRO A 611 34.56 40.21 35.62
N PHE A 612 33.87 39.73 36.65
CA PHE A 612 33.87 40.30 37.98
C PHE A 612 33.68 39.22 39.06
N ILE A 613 34.08 39.53 40.29
CA ILE A 613 33.90 38.71 41.50
C ILE A 613 33.43 39.61 42.64
N ILE A 614 32.48 39.13 43.42
CA ILE A 614 31.91 39.77 44.60
C ILE A 614 32.30 38.97 45.83
N LEU A 615 32.88 39.66 46.81
CA LEU A 615 33.41 39.08 48.04
C LEU A 615 32.69 39.74 49.21
N ASP A 616 31.71 39.03 49.79
CA ASP A 616 30.83 39.55 50.84
C ASP A 616 31.24 39.04 52.22
N GLU A 617 31.94 39.89 52.96
CA GLU A 617 32.47 39.68 54.32
C GLU A 617 33.34 38.42 54.45
N THR A 618 34.06 38.06 53.39
CA THR A 618 34.92 36.86 53.35
C THR A 618 36.16 36.95 54.25
N ASP A 619 36.51 38.15 54.69
CA ASP A 619 37.64 38.45 55.60
C ASP A 619 37.22 38.55 57.08
N ALA A 620 35.94 38.35 57.40
CA ALA A 620 35.42 38.53 58.77
C ALA A 620 36.02 37.57 59.81
N ALA A 621 36.50 36.39 59.40
CA ALA A 621 37.10 35.39 60.27
C ALA A 621 38.64 35.47 60.35
N LEU A 622 39.25 36.47 59.70
CA LEU A 622 40.70 36.61 59.61
C LEU A 622 41.23 37.55 60.70
N ASP A 623 42.39 37.21 61.26
CA ASP A 623 43.17 38.12 62.09
C ASP A 623 43.86 39.20 61.22
N GLU A 624 44.43 40.22 61.85
CA GLU A 624 45.04 41.36 61.15
C GLU A 624 46.20 40.93 60.22
N ALA A 625 47.02 39.98 60.65
CA ALA A 625 48.14 39.46 59.86
C ALA A 625 47.69 38.70 58.60
N ASN A 626 46.65 37.87 58.70
CA ASN A 626 46.10 37.15 57.54
C ASN A 626 45.20 38.05 56.69
N SER A 627 44.58 39.09 57.26
CA SER A 627 43.82 40.10 56.52
C SER A 627 44.71 40.88 55.55
N LYS A 628 45.94 41.20 55.95
CA LYS A 628 46.92 41.82 55.06
C LYS A 628 47.27 40.93 53.86
N LYS A 629 47.56 39.64 54.11
CA LYS A 629 47.85 38.66 53.05
C LYS A 629 46.66 38.46 52.10
N TYR A 630 45.45 38.45 52.66
CA TYR A 630 44.22 38.40 51.89
C TYR A 630 44.06 39.64 50.99
N GLY A 631 44.34 40.84 51.52
CA GLY A 631 44.38 42.08 50.74
C GLY A 631 45.38 42.04 49.58
N ASP A 632 46.60 41.52 49.81
CA ASP A 632 47.60 41.35 48.75
C ASP A 632 47.13 40.38 47.64
N LEU A 633 46.37 39.36 48.01
CA LEU A 633 45.81 38.39 47.06
C LEU A 633 44.66 39.01 46.26
N VAL A 634 43.78 39.77 46.91
CA VAL A 634 42.72 40.56 46.26
C VAL A 634 43.31 41.51 45.21
N GLU A 635 44.42 42.18 45.54
CA GLU A 635 45.12 43.05 44.60
C GLU A 635 45.65 42.28 43.37
N GLU A 636 46.20 41.09 43.57
CA GLU A 636 46.67 40.23 42.47
C GLU A 636 45.53 39.75 41.56
N LEU A 637 44.38 39.40 42.14
CA LEU A 637 43.19 39.00 41.38
C LEU A 637 42.61 40.16 40.55
N SER A 638 42.67 41.38 41.07
CA SER A 638 42.13 42.57 40.41
C SER A 638 42.74 42.84 39.03
N LYS A 639 43.92 42.29 38.77
CA LYS A 639 44.61 42.39 37.47
C LYS A 639 43.89 41.64 36.34
N LYS A 640 43.09 40.62 36.67
CA LYS A 640 42.41 39.75 35.71
C LYS A 640 40.89 39.85 35.78
N SER A 641 40.34 40.15 36.95
CA SER A 641 38.90 40.21 37.17
C SER A 641 38.55 41.43 38.03
N GLN A 642 37.43 42.08 37.74
CA GLN A 642 36.97 43.23 38.54
C GLN A 642 36.46 42.74 39.90
N LEU A 643 36.81 43.41 40.99
CA LEU A 643 36.47 42.98 42.34
C LEU A 643 35.53 43.97 43.04
N ILE A 644 34.47 43.42 43.63
CA ILE A 644 33.55 44.14 44.51
C ILE A 644 33.65 43.54 45.89
N LEU A 645 34.22 44.29 46.83
CA LEU A 645 34.46 43.86 48.20
C LEU A 645 33.38 44.44 49.10
N ILE A 646 32.66 43.62 49.85
CA ILE A 646 31.83 44.07 50.96
C ILE A 646 32.59 43.70 52.23
N THR A 647 33.11 44.70 52.93
CA THR A 647 33.99 44.46 54.09
C THR A 647 33.88 45.57 55.13
N HIS A 648 34.27 45.25 56.36
CA HIS A 648 34.51 46.18 57.45
C HIS A 648 35.99 46.20 57.88
N ASN A 649 36.84 45.41 57.23
CA ASN A 649 38.25 45.26 57.55
C ASN A 649 39.08 46.36 56.89
N ARG A 650 39.83 47.10 57.70
CA ARG A 650 40.61 48.26 57.24
C ARG A 650 41.71 47.88 56.24
N GLU A 651 42.34 46.73 56.43
CA GLU A 651 43.40 46.25 55.53
C GLU A 651 42.85 45.94 54.14
N THR A 652 41.70 45.27 54.07
CA THR A 652 41.03 44.98 52.79
C THR A 652 40.49 46.24 52.12
N MET A 653 39.89 47.17 52.90
CA MET A 653 39.39 48.45 52.39
C MET A 653 40.49 49.31 51.76
N SER A 654 41.72 49.26 52.30
CA SER A 654 42.86 50.04 51.79
C SER A 654 43.27 49.71 50.34
N ARG A 655 42.82 48.57 49.81
CA ARG A 655 43.13 48.13 48.44
C ARG A 655 42.10 48.57 47.41
N ALA A 656 40.99 49.17 47.85
CA ALA A 656 39.94 49.62 46.94
C ALA A 656 40.23 51.02 46.37
N GLY A 657 40.04 51.19 45.06
CA GLY A 657 40.17 52.49 44.41
C GLY A 657 38.96 53.40 44.64
N ILE A 658 37.80 52.83 44.95
CA ILE A 658 36.57 53.57 45.28
C ILE A 658 35.86 52.90 46.46
N ILE A 659 35.27 53.71 47.34
CA ILE A 659 34.53 53.24 48.51
C ILE A 659 33.10 53.76 48.47
N TYR A 660 32.15 52.82 48.46
CA TYR A 660 30.73 53.05 48.58
C TYR A 660 30.28 52.84 50.02
N GLY A 661 30.08 53.92 50.75
CA GLY A 661 29.47 53.93 52.07
C GLY A 661 27.96 53.73 52.00
N VAL A 662 27.47 52.58 52.45
CA VAL A 662 26.04 52.32 52.63
C VAL A 662 25.65 52.62 54.06
N THR A 663 24.84 53.66 54.25
CA THR A 663 24.30 54.06 55.55
C THR A 663 22.80 53.82 55.59
N MET A 664 22.24 53.66 56.78
CA MET A 664 20.80 53.55 56.97
C MET A 664 20.36 54.65 57.92
N ALA A 665 19.44 55.49 57.47
CA ALA A 665 18.83 56.49 58.34
C ALA A 665 17.79 55.83 59.26
N GLY A 666 17.32 56.52 60.29
CA GLY A 666 16.37 55.98 61.28
C GLY A 666 15.04 55.44 60.71
N ASN A 667 14.75 55.71 59.42
CA ASN A 667 13.61 55.20 58.69
C ASN A 667 13.85 53.83 57.99
N GLY A 668 14.98 53.17 58.22
CA GLY A 668 15.26 51.84 57.65
C GLY A 668 15.58 51.82 56.15
N VAL A 669 15.66 52.99 55.50
CA VAL A 669 16.02 53.13 54.08
C VAL A 669 17.54 53.25 53.95
N SER A 670 18.14 52.38 53.14
CA SER A 670 19.55 52.47 52.77
C SER A 670 19.80 53.70 51.88
N LYS A 671 20.86 54.43 52.17
CA LYS A 671 21.38 55.54 51.36
C LYS A 671 22.82 55.26 50.97
N LEU A 672 23.12 55.54 49.70
CA LEU A 672 24.46 55.48 49.16
C LEU A 672 25.20 56.81 49.40
N LEU A 673 26.43 56.72 49.89
CA LEU A 673 27.43 57.78 49.90
C LEU A 673 28.65 57.24 49.17
N SER A 674 29.05 57.84 48.05
CA SER A 674 30.30 57.50 47.37
C SER A 674 31.40 58.44 47.83
N ILE A 675 32.59 57.89 48.11
CA ILE A 675 33.78 58.67 48.42
C ILE A 675 34.95 58.07 47.63
N SER A 676 35.70 58.90 46.92
CA SER A 676 36.98 58.50 46.32
C SER A 676 37.99 58.20 47.43
N PHE A 677 38.83 57.17 47.31
CA PHE A 677 39.77 56.81 48.39
C PHE A 677 40.70 57.98 48.77
N ASP A 678 41.15 58.75 47.78
CA ASP A 678 42.00 59.94 47.98
C ASP A 678 41.30 61.00 48.86
N GLU A 679 39.98 61.15 48.71
CA GLU A 679 39.14 62.05 49.53
C GLU A 679 38.79 61.44 50.90
N ALA A 680 38.63 60.12 50.98
CA ALA A 680 38.29 59.40 52.21
C ALA A 680 39.41 59.45 53.25
N VAL A 681 40.68 59.41 52.81
CA VAL A 681 41.86 59.52 53.68
C VAL A 681 42.02 60.93 54.24
N GLU A 682 41.60 61.97 53.51
CA GLU A 682 41.58 63.36 53.99
C GLU A 682 40.47 63.62 55.02
N VAL A 683 39.30 62.97 54.88
CA VAL A 683 38.17 63.11 55.80
C VAL A 683 38.34 62.31 57.11
N ALA A 684 39.21 61.29 57.11
CA ALA A 684 39.47 60.42 58.26
C ALA A 684 40.65 60.85 59.16
N LYS A 685 41.40 61.89 58.78
CA LYS A 685 42.35 62.61 59.64
C LYS A 685 41.63 63.73 60.37
#